data_AF-A0A6F8YX63-F1
#
_entry.id   AF-A0A6F8YX63-F1
#
_cell.length_a   1.000
_cell.length_b   1.000
_cell.length_c   1.000
_cell.angle_alpha   90.00
_cell.angle_beta   90.00
_cell.angle_gamma   90.00
#
_symmetry.space_group_name_H-M   'P 1'
#
loop_
_entity.id
_entity.type
_entity.pdbx_description
1 polymer ?
#
loop_
_entity_poly.entity_id
_entity_poly.type
_entity_poly.pdbx_seq_one_letter_code
_entity_poly.pdbx_strand_id
1 'polypeptide(L)'
;MDGSVRLAVDLGTTHTVAVVRRGGQEPRALLFDGTPLLSSGVFVDASGAPHTGRDGTRLGVASPERFEPHPKRRVDEGTVLLGEHEVPVEQLLAASLRRVADEARTAGLSPDGATVLTCPADWGQPRRNVLRAAAWRAGLGQVTLLDEPIAAATYCVQVLGQQVPPGGCLGVFDFGGGTFDVAVVRREPHGLRVLATGGLDDLGGLDVDSALVAHLGQLVAVRDPQLWRRLEQPADAEQRRERQAFWSEVRAAKEMLSRASTAPVHVPGRGEPMHLTRDELDRVGGPLVARAVDETRRVLQRAGVEPGQLAGLLLVGGSSRMPLVASRLHARLGVAPSVPEQPELPVAYGALVHAMAAAPVTAAGAAGGPAFPVSGPFGSPAAPYPVSSPFAAGVVSAPIPASPASPGPAFPPPHPAGPAMPPPRPPMGPPVPLGAPPPLGKPVPRGRRPVRRAVFAGVVFVLVGALVAGVVQGGRWLRRTIGDAGGALGSGLEFGQPGLPSIGGAGELATAAVEQLSQPGAAAVAVSGQDVVVAAVGAGFTEVKALPSGGGEARWTTRVPIEPERVALAAVGDLIVLDGDNSVTDGGADVRAVVSAGDGKLRWRNTWEDRTDVAYLGTDVIVDVDDSFDGHQLLRVDLRTGKQKWKRVPGSDEILTIDEHRVEPVRQWVGAKGGVLPGVDGVLFDALTAGGEVVELEADEGRGAVVDAATGRPKSTGALPLRNEYWTVFAGLVVGVQNEAVGKARDVLAGYRLPGFGLAWSVPLPAGQTVERVKPCGQFLVCAAIDADAQSRVVAVDVRTGKEAWKAAVESGDDAGWYVTAAGLVLGDATFAAVTEGSVLGADGKALRPLPEGASVEAVHGGRMALRAAGLKGTDVAWQVYVAEVADGKATKAVEVGADPPEQLVLAGDVLAVLTKARTVMVLRVRSVA
;
A
#
# COMPACT_ATOMS: atom_id res chain seq x y z
N MET A 1 7.54 -16.87 -47.02
CA MET A 1 8.17 -15.83 -46.18
C MET A 1 7.09 -14.81 -45.92
N ASP A 2 6.44 -14.92 -44.76
CA ASP A 2 5.30 -14.08 -44.40
C ASP A 2 5.80 -12.65 -44.12
N GLY A 3 5.32 -11.69 -44.91
CA GLY A 3 5.60 -10.27 -44.76
C GLY A 3 4.84 -9.61 -43.60
N SER A 4 4.22 -10.40 -42.71
CA SER A 4 3.44 -9.88 -41.59
C SER A 4 4.31 -9.03 -40.65
N VAL A 5 3.98 -7.75 -40.64
CA VAL A 5 4.38 -6.81 -39.60
C VAL A 5 3.53 -7.09 -38.37
N ARG A 6 4.15 -7.13 -37.19
CA ARG A 6 3.44 -7.33 -35.92
C ARG A 6 3.78 -6.24 -34.94
N LEU A 7 2.77 -5.82 -34.19
CA LEU A 7 2.85 -4.82 -33.14
C LEU A 7 2.34 -5.48 -31.84
N ALA A 8 3.09 -5.34 -30.77
CA ALA A 8 2.63 -5.66 -29.42
C ALA A 8 2.68 -4.39 -28.59
N VAL A 9 1.62 -4.15 -27.83
CA VAL A 9 1.49 -2.97 -26.97
C VAL A 9 1.20 -3.43 -25.57
N ASP A 10 1.98 -2.92 -24.63
CA ASP A 10 1.69 -2.96 -23.21
C ASP A 10 1.19 -1.59 -22.77
N LEU A 11 -0.09 -1.50 -22.43
CA LEU A 11 -0.72 -0.29 -21.94
C LEU A 11 -0.68 -0.32 -20.41
N GLY A 12 0.40 0.17 -19.82
CA GLY A 12 0.56 0.27 -18.36
C GLY A 12 -0.05 1.54 -17.77
N THR A 13 -0.25 1.54 -16.46
CA THR A 13 -0.83 2.66 -15.69
C THR A 13 -0.03 3.96 -15.79
N THR A 14 1.31 3.87 -15.79
CA THR A 14 2.20 5.04 -15.86
C THR A 14 2.86 5.17 -17.23
N HIS A 15 3.27 4.04 -17.81
CA HIS A 15 3.95 4.01 -19.10
C HIS A 15 3.32 2.99 -20.03
N THR A 16 3.30 3.34 -21.31
CA THR A 16 2.92 2.49 -22.42
C THR A 16 4.17 2.12 -23.20
N VAL A 17 4.33 0.82 -23.50
CA VAL A 17 5.45 0.29 -24.27
C VAL A 17 4.91 -0.39 -25.51
N ALA A 18 5.58 -0.18 -26.65
CA ALA A 18 5.21 -0.83 -27.89
C ALA A 18 6.43 -1.45 -28.55
N VAL A 19 6.31 -2.72 -28.96
CA VAL A 19 7.38 -3.47 -29.62
C VAL A 19 6.89 -3.92 -30.98
N VAL A 20 7.73 -3.73 -31.98
CA VAL A 20 7.41 -4.05 -33.37
C VAL A 20 8.43 -5.00 -33.95
N ARG A 21 7.97 -5.82 -34.89
CA ARG A 21 8.84 -6.61 -35.75
C ARG A 21 8.36 -6.54 -37.19
N ARG A 22 9.30 -6.26 -38.09
CA ARG A 22 9.13 -6.40 -39.53
C ARG A 22 9.74 -7.73 -39.97
N GLY A 23 9.12 -8.43 -40.92
CA GLY A 23 9.55 -9.75 -41.36
C GLY A 23 11.07 -9.85 -41.59
N GLY A 24 11.72 -10.80 -40.91
CA GLY A 24 13.17 -11.04 -40.99
C GLY A 24 14.05 -10.15 -40.09
N GLN A 25 13.49 -9.20 -39.36
CA GLN A 25 14.22 -8.37 -38.39
C GLN A 25 14.00 -8.85 -36.95
N GLU A 26 14.90 -8.45 -36.05
CA GLU A 26 14.71 -8.64 -34.60
C GLU A 26 13.61 -7.70 -34.05
N PRO A 27 12.85 -8.13 -33.04
CA PRO A 27 11.96 -7.26 -32.27
C PRO A 27 12.67 -5.99 -31.77
N ARG A 28 12.03 -4.83 -31.93
CA ARG A 28 12.52 -3.56 -31.40
C ARG A 28 11.40 -2.76 -30.76
N ALA A 29 11.68 -2.09 -29.65
CA ALA A 29 10.78 -1.10 -29.09
C ALA A 29 10.60 0.09 -30.06
N LEU A 30 9.37 0.60 -30.16
CA LEU A 30 9.11 1.91 -30.73
C LEU A 30 9.63 2.99 -29.77
N LEU A 31 10.09 4.10 -30.35
CA LEU A 31 10.57 5.23 -29.57
C LEU A 31 9.54 6.35 -29.63
N PHE A 32 9.23 6.89 -28.46
CA PHE A 32 8.34 8.03 -28.25
C PHE A 32 9.20 9.16 -27.70
N ASP A 33 9.30 10.27 -28.42
CA ASP A 33 10.10 11.43 -28.01
C ASP A 33 11.58 11.08 -27.66
N GLY A 34 12.11 10.01 -28.27
CA GLY A 34 13.47 9.50 -28.07
C GLY A 34 13.65 8.43 -26.98
N THR A 35 12.59 7.96 -26.34
CA THR A 35 12.61 6.91 -25.29
C THR A 35 11.66 5.76 -25.63
N PRO A 36 11.91 4.50 -25.23
CA PRO A 36 10.97 3.41 -25.44
C PRO A 36 9.70 3.49 -24.55
N LEU A 37 9.65 4.45 -23.63
CA LEU A 37 8.55 4.62 -22.68
C LEU A 37 7.70 5.83 -23.07
N LEU A 38 6.45 5.59 -23.48
CA LEU A 38 5.44 6.64 -23.63
C LEU A 38 4.76 6.87 -22.27
N SER A 39 4.72 8.10 -21.78
CA SER A 39 3.85 8.45 -20.64
C SER A 39 2.40 8.15 -21.00
N SER A 40 1.72 7.34 -20.17
CA SER A 40 0.31 6.98 -20.36
C SER A 40 -0.64 8.15 -20.05
N GLY A 41 -0.14 9.22 -19.43
CA GLY A 41 -0.94 10.38 -19.05
C GLY A 41 -1.44 11.19 -20.25
N VAL A 42 -2.66 11.72 -20.13
CA VAL A 42 -3.37 12.44 -21.20
C VAL A 42 -3.78 13.82 -20.70
N PHE A 43 -3.34 14.85 -21.41
CA PHE A 43 -3.76 16.23 -21.21
C PHE A 43 -4.85 16.61 -22.22
N VAL A 44 -5.88 17.34 -21.79
CA VAL A 44 -6.94 17.81 -22.69
C VAL A 44 -6.94 19.34 -22.75
N ASP A 45 -6.70 19.88 -23.94
CA ASP A 45 -6.63 21.33 -24.12
C ASP A 45 -8.01 22.02 -24.05
N ALA A 46 -8.02 23.35 -24.20
CA ALA A 46 -9.24 24.14 -24.15
C ALA A 46 -10.25 23.82 -25.27
N SER A 47 -9.82 23.19 -26.36
CA SER A 47 -10.68 22.74 -27.45
C SER A 47 -11.22 21.31 -27.26
N GLY A 48 -10.77 20.60 -26.22
CA GLY A 48 -11.11 19.19 -25.98
C GLY A 48 -10.19 18.21 -26.70
N ALA A 49 -9.09 18.68 -27.31
CA ALA A 49 -8.15 17.80 -28.00
C ALA A 49 -7.16 17.16 -27.02
N PRO A 50 -6.91 15.83 -27.11
CA PRO A 50 -5.98 15.13 -26.23
C PRO A 50 -4.52 15.28 -26.69
N HIS A 51 -3.61 15.42 -25.73
CA HIS A 51 -2.16 15.49 -25.89
C HIS A 51 -1.51 14.43 -24.99
N THR A 52 -0.56 13.67 -25.52
CA THR A 52 0.08 12.53 -24.83
C THR A 52 1.60 12.67 -24.78
N GLY A 53 2.29 11.78 -24.07
CA GLY A 53 3.76 11.75 -24.06
C GLY A 53 4.38 12.99 -23.40
N ARG A 54 5.52 13.47 -23.92
CA ARG A 54 6.23 14.61 -23.33
C ARG A 54 5.41 15.89 -23.37
N ASP A 55 4.68 16.13 -24.46
CA ASP A 55 3.88 17.35 -24.61
C ASP A 55 2.68 17.34 -23.65
N GLY A 56 1.95 16.22 -23.56
CA GLY A 56 0.85 16.06 -22.60
C GLY A 56 1.33 16.25 -21.15
N THR A 57 2.44 15.62 -20.79
CA THR A 57 3.03 15.74 -19.44
C THR A 57 3.44 17.19 -19.14
N ARG A 58 4.09 17.87 -20.09
CA ARG A 58 4.54 19.27 -19.94
C ARG A 58 3.37 20.23 -19.81
N LEU A 59 2.31 20.04 -20.59
CA LEU A 59 1.09 20.84 -20.51
C LEU A 59 0.35 20.58 -19.18
N GLY A 60 0.34 19.33 -18.72
CA GLY A 60 -0.21 18.95 -17.42
C GLY A 60 0.45 19.67 -16.25
N VAL A 61 1.77 19.92 -16.29
CA VAL A 61 2.45 20.74 -15.28
C VAL A 61 1.94 22.19 -15.24
N ALA A 62 1.53 22.75 -16.38
CA ALA A 62 1.02 24.12 -16.44
C ALA A 62 -0.46 24.23 -16.00
N SER A 63 -1.25 23.21 -16.33
CA SER A 63 -2.69 23.13 -16.09
C SER A 63 -3.07 21.73 -15.56
N PRO A 64 -2.80 21.45 -14.27
CA PRO A 64 -2.98 20.11 -13.69
C PRO A 64 -4.43 19.64 -13.73
N GLU A 65 -5.40 20.55 -13.66
CA GLU A 65 -6.83 20.24 -13.71
C GLU A 65 -7.32 19.66 -15.05
N ARG A 66 -6.46 19.69 -16.08
CA ARG A 66 -6.74 19.19 -17.43
C ARG A 66 -5.96 17.93 -17.77
N PHE A 67 -5.28 17.33 -16.79
CA PHE A 67 -4.38 16.20 -17.00
C PHE A 67 -4.82 14.98 -16.18
N GLU A 68 -5.08 13.87 -16.86
CA GLU A 68 -5.25 12.56 -16.21
C GLU A 68 -3.93 11.79 -16.33
N PRO A 69 -3.15 11.63 -15.24
CA PRO A 69 -1.84 10.97 -15.30
C PRO A 69 -1.92 9.45 -15.45
N HIS A 70 -3.03 8.81 -15.03
CA HIS A 70 -3.16 7.36 -14.91
C HIS A 70 -4.50 6.82 -15.46
N PRO A 71 -4.83 7.01 -16.75
CA PRO A 71 -6.14 6.63 -17.29
C PRO A 71 -6.53 5.16 -17.11
N LYS A 72 -5.56 4.22 -17.01
CA LYS A 72 -5.83 2.78 -16.80
C LYS A 72 -6.50 2.49 -15.45
N ARG A 73 -6.19 3.26 -14.39
CA ARG A 73 -6.84 3.11 -13.07
C ARG A 73 -8.32 3.49 -13.12
N ARG A 74 -8.69 4.41 -14.00
CA ARG A 74 -10.07 4.89 -14.17
C ARG A 74 -10.92 4.02 -15.11
N VAL A 75 -10.46 2.82 -15.49
CA VAL A 75 -11.10 1.99 -16.54
C VAL A 75 -12.60 1.72 -16.27
N ASP A 76 -13.01 1.73 -15.00
CA ASP A 76 -14.38 1.49 -14.58
C ASP A 76 -15.25 2.77 -14.43
N GLU A 77 -14.64 3.97 -14.46
CA GLU A 77 -15.31 5.23 -14.11
C GLU A 77 -16.14 5.84 -15.26
N GLY A 78 -16.13 5.24 -16.45
CA GLY A 78 -16.86 5.71 -17.63
C GLY A 78 -16.30 7.00 -18.23
N THR A 79 -16.26 8.10 -17.47
CA THR A 79 -15.80 9.44 -17.88
C THR A 79 -14.99 10.13 -16.77
N VAL A 80 -14.07 11.02 -17.17
CA VAL A 80 -13.23 11.84 -16.29
C VAL A 80 -13.41 13.31 -16.64
N LEU A 81 -13.61 14.18 -15.64
CA LEU A 81 -13.67 15.62 -15.85
C LEU A 81 -12.26 16.21 -15.94
N LEU A 82 -11.89 16.75 -17.11
CA LEU A 82 -10.60 17.41 -17.38
C LEU A 82 -10.83 18.86 -17.82
N GLY A 83 -10.60 19.79 -16.90
CA GLY A 83 -11.01 21.19 -17.02
C GLY A 83 -12.53 21.28 -17.12
N GLU A 84 -13.03 21.72 -18.28
CA GLU A 84 -14.46 21.86 -18.57
C GLU A 84 -15.01 20.69 -19.41
N HIS A 85 -14.20 19.66 -19.67
CA HIS A 85 -14.56 18.57 -20.56
C HIS A 85 -14.77 17.27 -19.77
N GLU A 86 -15.95 16.67 -19.90
CA GLU A 86 -16.22 15.31 -19.48
C GLU A 86 -15.74 14.36 -20.59
N VAL A 87 -14.67 13.60 -20.33
CA VAL A 87 -13.97 12.81 -21.34
C VAL A 87 -14.13 11.32 -21.04
N PRO A 88 -14.68 10.51 -21.97
CA PRO A 88 -14.75 9.07 -21.78
C PRO A 88 -13.38 8.44 -21.52
N VAL A 89 -13.27 7.54 -20.54
CA VAL A 89 -12.01 6.87 -20.20
C VAL A 89 -11.46 6.11 -21.41
N GLU A 90 -12.35 5.46 -22.16
CA GLU A 90 -12.03 4.80 -23.43
C GLU A 90 -11.32 5.75 -24.43
N GLN A 91 -11.69 7.04 -24.45
CA GLN A 91 -11.05 8.06 -25.29
C GLN A 91 -9.66 8.46 -24.78
N LEU A 92 -9.45 8.48 -23.46
CA LEU A 92 -8.13 8.72 -22.86
C LEU A 92 -7.18 7.56 -23.21
N LEU A 93 -7.60 6.31 -23.02
CA LEU A 93 -6.83 5.13 -23.41
C LEU A 93 -6.56 5.11 -24.92
N ALA A 94 -7.55 5.49 -25.74
CA ALA A 94 -7.41 5.59 -27.18
C ALA A 94 -6.39 6.65 -27.60
N ALA A 95 -6.21 7.75 -26.84
CA ALA A 95 -5.23 8.78 -27.17
C ALA A 95 -3.80 8.23 -27.10
N SER A 96 -3.47 7.50 -26.04
CA SER A 96 -2.15 6.84 -25.88
C SER A 96 -1.93 5.79 -26.97
N LEU A 97 -2.93 4.95 -27.23
CA LEU A 97 -2.87 3.95 -28.30
C LEU A 97 -2.78 4.57 -29.70
N ARG A 98 -3.40 5.74 -29.93
CA ARG A 98 -3.29 6.46 -31.20
C ARG A 98 -1.88 6.97 -31.43
N ARG A 99 -1.21 7.48 -30.39
CA ARG A 99 0.21 7.82 -30.48
C ARG A 99 1.06 6.61 -30.84
N VAL A 100 0.78 5.44 -30.28
CA VAL A 100 1.44 4.18 -30.69
C VAL A 100 1.19 3.86 -32.17
N ALA A 101 -0.05 3.97 -32.65
CA ALA A 101 -0.40 3.74 -34.04
C ALA A 101 0.34 4.70 -34.99
N ASP A 102 0.45 5.97 -34.62
CA ASP A 102 1.12 7.00 -35.43
C ASP A 102 2.64 6.77 -35.50
N GLU A 103 3.28 6.38 -34.40
CA GLU A 103 4.69 6.01 -34.40
C GLU A 103 4.95 4.72 -35.19
N ALA A 104 4.05 3.74 -35.09
CA ALA A 104 4.12 2.53 -35.90
C ALA A 104 4.04 2.85 -37.40
N ARG A 105 3.09 3.70 -37.82
CA ARG A 105 2.95 4.17 -39.21
C ARG A 105 4.20 4.92 -39.68
N THR A 106 4.74 5.80 -38.85
CA THR A 106 6.00 6.53 -39.11
C THR A 106 7.18 5.57 -39.27
N ALA A 107 7.20 4.47 -38.51
CA ALA A 107 8.15 3.38 -38.66
C ALA A 107 7.90 2.46 -39.89
N GLY A 108 6.91 2.79 -40.72
CA GLY A 108 6.57 2.09 -41.97
C GLY A 108 5.71 0.84 -41.78
N LEU A 109 4.90 0.80 -40.72
CA LEU A 109 4.08 -0.35 -40.32
C LEU A 109 2.58 -0.03 -40.50
N SER A 110 1.80 -1.03 -40.92
CA SER A 110 0.33 -0.96 -40.82
C SER A 110 -0.10 -1.69 -39.54
N PRO A 111 -0.71 -1.02 -38.56
CA PRO A 111 -1.12 -1.66 -37.31
C PRO A 111 -2.40 -2.51 -37.44
N ASP A 112 -3.12 -2.42 -38.58
CA ASP A 112 -4.45 -3.01 -38.76
C ASP A 112 -4.44 -4.55 -38.68
N GLY A 113 -5.12 -5.10 -37.67
CA GLY A 113 -5.44 -6.54 -37.58
C GLY A 113 -4.29 -7.47 -37.16
N ALA A 114 -3.09 -6.93 -36.89
CA ALA A 114 -1.90 -7.68 -36.47
C ALA A 114 -1.33 -7.19 -35.13
N THR A 115 -2.17 -6.52 -34.32
CA THR A 115 -1.78 -5.94 -33.04
C THR A 115 -2.19 -6.84 -31.86
N VAL A 116 -1.24 -7.13 -30.98
CA VAL A 116 -1.49 -7.73 -29.67
C VAL A 116 -1.45 -6.64 -28.61
N LEU A 117 -2.41 -6.64 -27.71
CA LEU A 117 -2.53 -5.69 -26.62
C LEU A 117 -2.59 -6.47 -25.30
N THR A 118 -1.71 -6.16 -24.36
CA THR A 118 -1.70 -6.86 -23.08
C THR A 118 -2.70 -6.25 -22.10
N CYS A 119 -3.17 -7.08 -21.17
CA CYS A 119 -4.00 -6.65 -20.05
C CYS A 119 -3.81 -7.58 -18.83
N PRO A 120 -4.16 -7.13 -17.61
CA PRO A 120 -4.12 -7.98 -16.43
C PRO A 120 -4.95 -9.25 -16.61
N ALA A 121 -4.52 -10.34 -15.99
CA ALA A 121 -5.12 -11.66 -16.19
C ALA A 121 -6.50 -11.80 -15.55
N ASP A 122 -6.71 -11.14 -14.42
CA ASP A 122 -7.93 -11.11 -13.62
C ASP A 122 -9.03 -10.20 -14.21
N TRP A 123 -8.67 -9.30 -15.14
CA TRP A 123 -9.64 -8.40 -15.75
C TRP A 123 -10.78 -9.15 -16.43
N GLY A 124 -12.01 -8.86 -16.00
CA GLY A 124 -13.22 -9.38 -16.62
C GLY A 124 -13.52 -8.80 -18.01
N GLN A 125 -14.54 -9.35 -18.67
CA GLN A 125 -14.96 -8.93 -20.00
C GLN A 125 -15.28 -7.41 -20.13
N PRO A 126 -15.87 -6.71 -19.14
CA PRO A 126 -16.13 -5.27 -19.24
C PRO A 126 -14.86 -4.44 -19.46
N ARG A 127 -13.84 -4.56 -18.59
CA ARG A 127 -12.56 -3.85 -18.72
C ARG A 127 -11.84 -4.20 -20.02
N ARG A 128 -11.84 -5.49 -20.41
CA ARG A 128 -11.29 -5.96 -21.70
C ARG A 128 -12.02 -5.37 -22.91
N ASN A 129 -13.32 -5.13 -22.83
CA ASN A 129 -14.09 -4.49 -23.90
C ASN A 129 -13.76 -3.00 -24.04
N VAL A 130 -13.57 -2.28 -22.92
CA VAL A 130 -13.10 -0.88 -22.93
C VAL A 130 -11.77 -0.79 -23.67
N LEU A 131 -10.85 -1.70 -23.38
CA LEU A 131 -9.54 -1.74 -24.01
C LEU A 131 -9.61 -2.03 -25.52
N ARG A 132 -10.48 -2.96 -25.95
CA ARG A 132 -10.74 -3.23 -27.37
C ARG A 132 -11.36 -2.03 -28.09
N ALA A 133 -12.31 -1.36 -27.44
CA ALA A 133 -12.95 -0.16 -27.98
C ALA A 133 -11.94 0.99 -28.13
N ALA A 134 -11.08 1.20 -27.13
CA ALA A 134 -9.99 2.16 -27.19
C ALA A 134 -9.01 1.87 -28.35
N ALA A 135 -8.63 0.60 -28.53
CA ALA A 135 -7.76 0.17 -29.64
C ALA A 135 -8.42 0.39 -31.02
N TRP A 136 -9.71 0.09 -31.14
CA TRP A 136 -10.49 0.37 -32.35
C TRP A 136 -10.50 1.87 -32.66
N ARG A 137 -10.79 2.72 -31.67
CA ARG A 137 -10.78 4.19 -31.80
C ARG A 137 -9.40 4.78 -32.07
N ALA A 138 -8.34 4.11 -31.68
CA ALA A 138 -6.96 4.49 -32.01
C ALA A 138 -6.58 4.17 -33.46
N GLY A 139 -7.40 3.38 -34.17
CA GLY A 139 -7.10 2.91 -35.51
C GLY A 139 -6.07 1.78 -35.51
N LEU A 140 -6.08 0.91 -34.49
CA LEU A 140 -5.33 -0.35 -34.45
C LEU A 140 -6.14 -1.53 -35.03
N GLY A 141 -7.40 -1.29 -35.38
CA GLY A 141 -8.33 -2.31 -35.89
C GLY A 141 -8.71 -3.34 -34.83
N GLN A 142 -8.91 -4.60 -35.25
CA GLN A 142 -9.20 -5.69 -34.33
C GLN A 142 -7.90 -6.18 -33.67
N VAL A 143 -7.84 -6.08 -32.33
CA VAL A 143 -6.67 -6.52 -31.54
C VAL A 143 -6.89 -7.88 -30.89
N THR A 144 -5.81 -8.62 -30.70
CA THR A 144 -5.79 -9.82 -29.85
C THR A 144 -5.35 -9.39 -28.45
N LEU A 145 -6.12 -9.76 -27.42
CA LEU A 145 -5.72 -9.53 -26.04
C LEU A 145 -4.85 -10.69 -25.56
N LEU A 146 -3.81 -10.38 -24.79
CA LEU A 146 -2.95 -11.37 -24.14
C LEU A 146 -2.78 -11.01 -22.67
N ASP A 147 -2.84 -12.01 -21.81
CA ASP A 147 -2.61 -11.77 -20.38
C ASP A 147 -1.15 -11.38 -20.13
N GLU A 148 -0.95 -10.28 -19.43
CA GLU A 148 0.36 -9.74 -19.02
C GLU A 148 1.30 -10.82 -18.42
N PRO A 149 0.86 -11.70 -17.49
CA PRO A 149 1.75 -12.73 -16.95
C PRO A 149 2.17 -13.79 -17.97
N ILE A 150 1.34 -14.11 -18.96
CA ILE A 150 1.73 -15.02 -20.05
C ILE A 150 2.77 -14.35 -20.96
N ALA A 151 2.61 -13.05 -21.21
CA ALA A 151 3.58 -12.28 -21.97
C ALA A 151 4.94 -12.23 -21.24
N ALA A 152 4.95 -11.86 -19.95
CA ALA A 152 6.15 -11.84 -19.12
C ALA A 152 6.84 -13.20 -19.01
N ALA A 153 6.09 -14.28 -18.80
CA ALA A 153 6.64 -15.64 -18.78
C ALA A 153 7.20 -16.06 -20.15
N THR A 154 6.55 -15.65 -21.26
CA THR A 154 7.08 -15.88 -22.60
C THR A 154 8.42 -15.16 -22.81
N TYR A 155 8.54 -13.92 -22.33
CA TYR A 155 9.81 -13.18 -22.36
C TYR A 155 10.91 -13.91 -21.59
N CYS A 156 10.62 -14.35 -20.37
CA CYS A 156 11.56 -15.12 -19.55
C CYS A 156 12.05 -16.39 -20.26
N VAL A 157 11.16 -17.20 -20.81
CA VAL A 157 11.52 -18.47 -21.46
C VAL A 157 12.21 -18.25 -22.80
N GLN A 158 11.69 -17.38 -23.66
CA GLN A 158 12.09 -17.30 -25.06
C GLN A 158 13.09 -16.19 -25.37
N VAL A 159 13.09 -15.09 -24.61
CA VAL A 159 14.00 -13.96 -24.83
C VAL A 159 15.21 -14.05 -23.91
N LEU A 160 15.00 -14.28 -22.61
CA LEU A 160 16.11 -14.50 -21.67
C LEU A 160 16.70 -15.91 -21.77
N GLY A 161 16.01 -16.84 -22.43
CA GLY A 161 16.47 -18.23 -22.61
C GLY A 161 16.42 -19.07 -21.35
N GLN A 162 15.60 -18.68 -20.36
CA GLN A 162 15.48 -19.40 -19.10
C GLN A 162 14.91 -20.80 -19.32
N GLN A 163 15.65 -21.80 -18.85
CA GLN A 163 15.27 -23.20 -19.01
C GLN A 163 14.19 -23.57 -17.99
N VAL A 164 12.96 -23.70 -18.45
CA VAL A 164 11.83 -24.21 -17.66
C VAL A 164 11.41 -25.53 -18.27
N PRO A 165 11.54 -26.68 -17.59
CA PRO A 165 11.09 -27.96 -18.15
C PRO A 165 9.55 -28.01 -18.29
N PRO A 166 8.99 -28.87 -19.15
CA PRO A 166 7.55 -29.16 -19.12
C PRO A 166 7.11 -29.59 -17.72
N GLY A 167 6.02 -29.02 -17.22
CA GLY A 167 5.56 -29.14 -15.84
C GLY A 167 6.17 -28.14 -14.86
N GLY A 168 7.29 -27.49 -15.20
CA GLY A 168 7.93 -26.46 -14.37
C GLY A 168 7.11 -25.18 -14.28
N CYS A 169 7.25 -24.46 -13.16
CA CYS A 169 6.50 -23.24 -12.86
C CYS A 169 7.43 -22.01 -12.79
N LEU A 170 6.92 -20.87 -13.24
CA LEU A 170 7.52 -19.55 -13.08
C LEU A 170 6.60 -18.67 -12.24
N GLY A 171 7.18 -17.87 -11.34
CA GLY A 171 6.47 -16.74 -10.75
C GLY A 171 6.68 -15.49 -11.59
N VAL A 172 5.62 -14.73 -11.84
CA VAL A 172 5.67 -13.39 -12.41
C VAL A 172 5.17 -12.43 -11.34
N PHE A 173 6.03 -11.49 -10.94
CA PHE A 173 5.75 -10.44 -9.96
C PHE A 173 5.78 -9.10 -10.70
N ASP A 174 4.61 -8.54 -11.01
CA ASP A 174 4.47 -7.25 -11.68
C ASP A 174 4.18 -6.16 -10.65
N PHE A 175 5.19 -5.35 -10.35
CA PHE A 175 5.02 -4.19 -9.49
C PHE A 175 5.03 -2.92 -10.32
N GLY A 176 3.84 -2.54 -10.76
CA GLY A 176 3.60 -1.42 -11.62
C GLY A 176 3.61 -0.08 -10.89
N GLY A 177 3.21 0.96 -11.63
CA GLY A 177 3.02 2.28 -11.05
C GLY A 177 1.77 2.38 -10.19
N GLY A 178 0.71 1.64 -10.53
CA GLY A 178 -0.57 1.76 -9.81
C GLY A 178 -1.29 0.45 -9.52
N THR A 179 -0.70 -0.70 -9.80
CA THR A 179 -1.22 -1.99 -9.31
C THR A 179 -0.03 -2.89 -9.04
N PHE A 180 -0.29 -3.88 -8.21
CA PHE A 180 0.59 -5.00 -7.99
C PHE A 180 -0.15 -6.24 -8.45
N ASP A 181 0.46 -7.01 -9.35
CA ASP A 181 -0.11 -8.22 -9.92
C ASP A 181 0.91 -9.35 -9.79
N VAL A 182 0.44 -10.54 -9.46
CA VAL A 182 1.28 -11.73 -9.34
C VAL A 182 0.60 -12.95 -9.93
N ALA A 183 1.38 -13.78 -10.61
CA ALA A 183 0.87 -15.00 -11.22
C ALA A 183 1.89 -16.13 -11.16
N VAL A 184 1.39 -17.36 -11.02
CA VAL A 184 2.17 -18.58 -11.20
C VAL A 184 1.82 -19.18 -12.54
N VAL A 185 2.82 -19.29 -13.42
CA VAL A 185 2.67 -19.77 -14.79
C VAL A 185 3.38 -21.11 -14.95
N ARG A 186 2.65 -22.15 -15.36
CA ARG A 186 3.20 -23.48 -15.66
C ARG A 186 3.52 -23.61 -17.14
N ARG A 187 4.68 -24.20 -17.45
CA ARG A 187 5.01 -24.64 -18.80
C ARG A 187 4.33 -25.97 -19.09
N GLU A 188 3.40 -25.97 -20.02
CA GLU A 188 2.77 -27.18 -20.55
C GLU A 188 3.48 -27.64 -21.83
N PRO A 189 3.27 -28.88 -22.31
CA PRO A 189 3.92 -29.39 -23.52
C PRO A 189 3.71 -28.51 -24.77
N HIS A 190 2.59 -27.77 -24.82
CA HIS A 190 2.18 -26.97 -25.98
C HIS A 190 2.04 -25.48 -25.69
N GLY A 191 2.45 -24.99 -24.52
CA GLY A 191 2.30 -23.58 -24.19
C GLY A 191 2.57 -23.22 -22.73
N LEU A 192 2.09 -22.06 -22.34
CA LEU A 192 2.12 -21.56 -20.97
C LEU A 192 0.68 -21.47 -20.47
N ARG A 193 0.43 -21.89 -19.23
CA ARG A 193 -0.88 -21.78 -18.58
C ARG A 193 -0.73 -21.12 -17.22
N VAL A 194 -1.59 -20.16 -16.93
CA VAL A 194 -1.70 -19.58 -15.58
C VAL A 194 -2.34 -20.60 -14.64
N LEU A 195 -1.71 -20.84 -13.49
CA LEU A 195 -2.24 -21.71 -12.42
C LEU A 195 -3.07 -20.92 -11.42
N ALA A 196 -2.54 -19.79 -10.97
CA ALA A 196 -3.18 -18.88 -10.03
C ALA A 196 -2.71 -17.46 -10.30
N THR A 197 -3.57 -16.50 -9.95
CA THR A 197 -3.31 -15.06 -10.01
C THR A 197 -3.76 -14.41 -8.72
N GLY A 198 -3.10 -13.32 -8.37
CA GLY A 198 -3.49 -12.41 -7.30
C GLY A 198 -2.98 -11.03 -7.62
N GLY A 199 -3.39 -10.07 -6.81
CA GLY A 199 -3.02 -8.69 -7.02
C GLY A 199 -3.64 -7.78 -5.97
N LEU A 200 -3.20 -6.54 -5.97
CA LEU A 200 -3.63 -5.48 -5.08
C LEU A 200 -3.82 -4.21 -5.94
N ASP A 201 -5.08 -3.87 -6.19
CA ASP A 201 -5.49 -2.72 -7.03
C ASP A 201 -5.06 -1.38 -6.38
N ASP A 202 -4.94 -1.35 -5.06
CA ASP A 202 -4.56 -0.21 -4.21
C ASP A 202 -3.04 -0.12 -3.96
N LEU A 203 -2.22 -0.95 -4.60
CA LEU A 203 -0.80 -1.02 -4.32
C LEU A 203 0.07 -0.89 -5.57
N GLY A 204 0.91 0.13 -5.62
CA GLY A 204 1.82 0.41 -6.73
C GLY A 204 2.93 1.38 -6.34
N GLY A 205 3.71 1.79 -7.33
CA GLY A 205 4.73 2.83 -7.15
C GLY A 205 4.18 4.18 -6.70
N LEU A 206 2.92 4.49 -7.03
CA LEU A 206 2.22 5.72 -6.63
C LEU A 206 1.90 5.73 -5.13
N ASP A 207 1.59 4.58 -4.57
CA ASP A 207 1.24 4.45 -3.16
C ASP A 207 2.51 4.59 -2.30
N VAL A 208 3.66 4.13 -2.82
CA VAL A 208 4.98 4.46 -2.27
C VAL A 208 5.30 5.95 -2.41
N ASP A 209 4.99 6.59 -3.54
CA ASP A 209 5.16 8.05 -3.70
C ASP A 209 4.33 8.80 -2.65
N SER A 210 3.06 8.41 -2.45
CA SER A 210 2.15 8.99 -1.47
C SER A 210 2.69 8.86 -0.04
N ALA A 211 3.15 7.67 0.35
CA ALA A 211 3.72 7.43 1.67
C ALA A 211 4.98 8.29 1.92
N LEU A 212 5.81 8.50 0.90
CA LEU A 212 6.98 9.37 0.97
C LEU A 212 6.60 10.86 1.02
N VAL A 213 5.57 11.28 0.26
CA VAL A 213 5.01 12.63 0.32
C VAL A 213 4.52 12.93 1.73
N ALA A 214 3.76 12.02 2.34
CA ALA A 214 3.29 12.16 3.72
C ALA A 214 4.47 12.24 4.72
N HIS A 215 5.47 11.37 4.55
CA HIS A 215 6.67 11.38 5.40
C HIS A 215 7.44 12.70 5.33
N LEU A 216 7.70 13.20 4.12
CA LEU A 216 8.39 14.48 3.91
C LEU A 216 7.50 15.66 4.32
N GLY A 217 6.19 15.53 4.12
CA GLY A 217 5.18 16.50 4.52
C GLY A 217 5.18 16.77 6.02
N GLN A 218 5.26 15.72 6.83
CA GLN A 218 5.45 15.85 8.28
C GLN A 218 6.69 16.68 8.61
N LEU A 219 7.81 16.46 7.93
CA LEU A 219 9.05 17.23 8.16
C LEU A 219 8.94 18.69 7.68
N VAL A 220 8.16 18.94 6.63
CA VAL A 220 7.87 20.31 6.15
C VAL A 220 6.95 21.02 7.13
N ALA A 221 5.84 20.40 7.54
CA ALA A 221 4.83 20.95 8.43
C ALA A 221 5.42 21.44 9.75
N VAL A 222 6.42 20.73 10.27
CA VAL A 222 7.13 21.10 11.51
C VAL A 222 7.85 22.43 11.39
N ARG A 223 8.41 22.71 10.20
CA ARG A 223 9.20 23.93 9.93
C ARG A 223 8.34 25.06 9.40
N ASP A 224 7.37 24.73 8.57
CA ASP A 224 6.49 25.68 7.88
C ASP A 224 5.12 25.01 7.64
N PRO A 225 4.21 25.06 8.64
CA PRO A 225 2.87 24.48 8.53
C PRO A 225 2.06 25.10 7.38
N GLN A 226 2.26 26.39 7.11
CA GLN A 226 1.57 27.08 6.04
C GLN A 226 2.04 26.62 4.66
N LEU A 227 3.33 26.33 4.52
CA LEU A 227 3.83 25.70 3.30
C LEU A 227 3.26 24.29 3.11
N TRP A 228 3.26 23.46 4.16
CA TRP A 228 2.69 22.12 4.05
C TRP A 228 1.22 22.16 3.65
N ARG A 229 0.40 22.98 4.33
CA ARG A 229 -1.02 23.15 4.00
C ARG A 229 -1.25 23.56 2.55
N ARG A 230 -0.40 24.42 1.97
CA ARG A 230 -0.49 24.81 0.55
C ARG A 230 -0.18 23.66 -0.41
N LEU A 231 0.74 22.77 -0.04
CA LEU A 231 1.11 21.60 -0.85
C LEU A 231 0.10 20.45 -0.70
N GLU A 232 -0.49 20.30 0.47
CA GLU A 232 -1.49 19.29 0.79
C GLU A 232 -2.88 19.66 0.23
N GLN A 233 -3.34 20.88 0.55
CA GLN A 233 -4.65 21.41 0.19
C GLN A 233 -4.51 22.68 -0.66
N PRO A 234 -4.16 22.57 -1.94
CA PRO A 234 -3.88 23.71 -2.79
C PRO A 234 -5.16 24.52 -3.08
N ALA A 235 -5.18 25.79 -2.66
CA ALA A 235 -6.34 26.67 -2.78
C ALA A 235 -6.54 27.27 -4.19
N ASP A 236 -5.48 27.34 -4.98
CA ASP A 236 -5.47 27.99 -6.29
C ASP A 236 -4.63 27.22 -7.31
N ALA A 237 -4.61 27.70 -8.56
CA ALA A 237 -3.89 27.04 -9.64
C ALA A 237 -2.36 27.07 -9.46
N GLU A 238 -1.80 28.06 -8.77
CA GLU A 238 -0.37 28.13 -8.50
C GLU A 238 0.02 27.06 -7.48
N GLN A 239 -0.71 26.96 -6.37
CA GLN A 239 -0.51 25.95 -5.35
C GLN A 239 -0.71 24.53 -5.90
N ARG A 240 -1.65 24.31 -6.83
CA ARG A 240 -1.79 23.01 -7.52
C ARG A 240 -0.53 22.63 -8.32
N ARG A 241 0.10 23.60 -8.98
CA ARG A 241 1.38 23.38 -9.68
C ARG A 241 2.52 23.10 -8.70
N GLU A 242 2.58 23.82 -7.58
CA GLU A 242 3.56 23.57 -6.52
C GLU A 242 3.39 22.15 -5.96
N ARG A 243 2.16 21.73 -5.62
CA ARG A 243 1.87 20.35 -5.20
C ARG A 243 2.37 19.33 -6.23
N GLN A 244 2.02 19.48 -7.50
CA GLN A 244 2.45 18.55 -8.53
C GLN A 244 3.98 18.52 -8.70
N ALA A 245 4.65 19.68 -8.60
CA ALA A 245 6.10 19.76 -8.63
C ALA A 245 6.73 19.01 -7.46
N PHE A 246 6.19 19.16 -6.26
CA PHE A 246 6.65 18.43 -5.08
C PHE A 246 6.48 16.91 -5.24
N TRP A 247 5.30 16.44 -5.67
CA TRP A 247 5.06 15.02 -5.95
C TRP A 247 6.02 14.46 -7.00
N SER A 248 6.32 15.24 -8.04
CA SER A 248 7.27 14.85 -9.09
C SER A 248 8.70 14.72 -8.56
N GLU A 249 9.12 15.64 -7.67
CA GLU A 249 10.43 15.57 -7.01
C GLU A 249 10.53 14.35 -6.08
N VAL A 250 9.47 14.02 -5.33
CA VAL A 250 9.44 12.83 -4.48
C VAL A 250 9.56 11.54 -5.31
N ARG A 251 8.82 11.42 -6.40
CA ARG A 251 8.93 10.29 -7.33
C ARG A 251 10.34 10.18 -7.91
N ALA A 252 10.91 11.28 -8.37
CA ALA A 252 12.27 11.31 -8.91
C ALA A 252 13.31 10.87 -7.86
N ALA A 253 13.13 11.28 -6.60
CA ALA A 253 13.96 10.85 -5.49
C ALA A 253 13.83 9.34 -5.23
N LYS A 254 12.60 8.79 -5.16
CA LYS A 254 12.36 7.34 -5.05
C LYS A 254 13.07 6.55 -6.15
N GLU A 255 12.93 6.98 -7.40
CA GLU A 255 13.58 6.34 -8.55
C GLU A 255 15.12 6.44 -8.48
N MET A 256 15.65 7.58 -8.04
CA MET A 256 17.09 7.75 -7.81
C MET A 256 17.62 6.83 -6.70
N LEU A 257 16.86 6.63 -5.62
CA LEU A 257 17.21 5.76 -4.49
C LEU A 257 17.31 4.27 -4.86
N SER A 258 16.73 3.87 -5.99
CA SER A 258 16.96 2.52 -6.55
C SER A 258 18.42 2.30 -6.98
N ARG A 259 19.20 3.38 -7.17
CA ARG A 259 20.61 3.34 -7.60
C ARG A 259 21.56 4.04 -6.61
N ALA A 260 21.07 4.98 -5.82
CA ALA A 260 21.84 5.76 -4.85
C ALA A 260 21.33 5.57 -3.41
N SER A 261 22.15 5.88 -2.40
CA SER A 261 21.76 5.81 -0.98
C SER A 261 21.02 7.06 -0.47
N THR A 262 21.09 8.16 -1.20
CA THR A 262 20.41 9.42 -0.89
C THR A 262 19.99 10.14 -2.17
N ALA A 263 18.90 10.91 -2.11
CA ALA A 263 18.37 11.72 -3.20
C ALA A 263 17.88 13.08 -2.65
N PRO A 264 18.16 14.19 -3.34
CA PRO A 264 17.58 15.49 -2.99
C PRO A 264 16.12 15.57 -3.42
N VAL A 265 15.31 16.30 -2.67
CA VAL A 265 13.92 16.63 -2.98
C VAL A 265 13.75 18.14 -2.87
N HIS A 266 13.45 18.82 -3.98
CA HIS A 266 13.12 20.24 -3.92
C HIS A 266 11.67 20.41 -3.45
N VAL A 267 11.50 21.14 -2.36
CA VAL A 267 10.17 21.53 -1.88
C VAL A 267 9.88 22.95 -2.35
N PRO A 268 8.83 23.19 -3.15
CA PRO A 268 8.45 24.53 -3.56
C PRO A 268 8.32 25.47 -2.34
N GLY A 269 8.74 26.71 -2.48
CA GLY A 269 8.76 27.66 -1.36
C GLY A 269 9.89 27.47 -0.33
N ARG A 270 10.72 26.42 -0.43
CA ARG A 270 11.98 26.30 0.33
C ARG A 270 13.20 26.65 -0.52
N GLY A 271 14.21 27.24 0.11
CA GLY A 271 15.48 27.58 -0.55
C GLY A 271 16.49 26.43 -0.64
N GLU A 272 16.43 25.46 0.27
CA GLU A 272 17.34 24.31 0.33
C GLU A 272 16.56 23.00 0.10
N PRO A 273 17.10 22.04 -0.66
CA PRO A 273 16.46 20.75 -0.86
C PRO A 273 16.47 19.93 0.44
N MET A 274 15.45 19.10 0.60
CA MET A 274 15.46 18.05 1.62
C MET A 274 16.23 16.83 1.09
N HIS A 275 16.76 16.02 1.98
CA HIS A 275 17.42 14.76 1.60
C HIS A 275 16.55 13.59 2.04
N LEU A 276 16.22 12.72 1.09
CA LEU A 276 15.60 11.43 1.34
C LEU A 276 16.67 10.35 1.22
N THR A 277 16.71 9.41 2.14
CA THR A 277 17.66 8.28 2.17
C THR A 277 17.00 6.97 1.77
N ARG A 278 17.80 5.99 1.34
CA ARG A 278 17.30 4.65 1.03
C ARG A 278 16.71 3.99 2.28
N ASP A 279 17.30 4.20 3.46
CA ASP A 279 16.77 3.63 4.71
C ASP A 279 15.40 4.22 5.05
N GLU A 280 15.16 5.51 4.75
CA GLU A 280 13.83 6.12 4.89
C GLU A 280 12.83 5.54 3.89
N LEU A 281 13.23 5.33 2.63
CA LEU A 281 12.41 4.63 1.64
C LEU A 281 12.08 3.20 2.10
N ASP A 282 13.07 2.46 2.57
CA ASP A 282 12.91 1.06 3.00
C ASP A 282 11.99 0.96 4.23
N ARG A 283 12.06 1.94 5.14
CA ARG A 283 11.19 2.04 6.30
C ARG A 283 9.76 2.42 5.93
N VAL A 284 9.58 3.41 5.04
CA VAL A 284 8.26 3.92 4.65
C VAL A 284 7.54 2.98 3.68
N GLY A 285 8.25 2.47 2.67
CA GLY A 285 7.73 1.52 1.68
C GLY A 285 7.73 0.06 2.15
N GLY A 286 8.44 -0.26 3.23
CA GLY A 286 8.55 -1.62 3.78
C GLY A 286 7.22 -2.33 4.00
N PRO A 287 6.25 -1.72 4.71
CA PRO A 287 4.92 -2.31 4.93
C PRO A 287 4.15 -2.54 3.62
N LEU A 288 4.25 -1.62 2.65
CA LEU A 288 3.60 -1.74 1.34
C LEU A 288 4.19 -2.91 0.54
N VAL A 289 5.52 -3.04 0.51
CA VAL A 289 6.19 -4.17 -0.16
C VAL A 289 5.89 -5.49 0.55
N ALA A 290 5.73 -5.50 1.88
CA ALA A 290 5.37 -6.70 2.62
C ALA A 290 4.03 -7.27 2.16
N ARG A 291 3.00 -6.42 1.95
CA ARG A 291 1.70 -6.84 1.39
C ARG A 291 1.86 -7.56 0.04
N ALA A 292 2.65 -7.00 -0.89
CA ALA A 292 2.90 -7.64 -2.18
C ALA A 292 3.63 -9.00 -2.07
N VAL A 293 4.57 -9.09 -1.13
CA VAL A 293 5.31 -10.34 -0.84
C VAL A 293 4.39 -11.40 -0.25
N ASP A 294 3.52 -11.03 0.68
CA ASP A 294 2.57 -11.94 1.31
C ASP A 294 1.50 -12.42 0.31
N GLU A 295 1.04 -11.54 -0.58
CA GLU A 295 0.15 -11.94 -1.68
C GLU A 295 0.85 -12.91 -2.66
N THR A 296 2.15 -12.72 -2.92
CA THR A 296 2.94 -13.67 -3.71
C THR A 296 2.97 -15.05 -3.06
N ARG A 297 3.13 -15.13 -1.73
CA ARG A 297 3.06 -16.39 -0.97
C ARG A 297 1.69 -17.04 -1.12
N ARG A 298 0.60 -16.27 -0.93
CA ARG A 298 -0.78 -16.77 -1.09
C ARG A 298 -1.05 -17.32 -2.48
N VAL A 299 -0.54 -16.67 -3.52
CA VAL A 299 -0.73 -17.12 -4.91
C VAL A 299 0.05 -18.39 -5.22
N LEU A 300 1.25 -18.54 -4.64
CA LEU A 300 2.02 -19.79 -4.71
C LEU A 300 1.27 -20.95 -4.04
N GLN A 301 0.69 -20.70 -2.86
CA GLN A 301 -0.14 -21.67 -2.15
C GLN A 301 -1.38 -22.07 -2.96
N ARG A 302 -2.15 -21.09 -3.48
CA ARG A 302 -3.30 -21.34 -4.37
C ARG A 302 -2.93 -22.12 -5.63
N ALA A 303 -1.71 -21.93 -6.14
CA ALA A 303 -1.21 -22.70 -7.29
C ALA A 303 -0.77 -24.13 -6.93
N GLY A 304 -0.68 -24.47 -5.63
CA GLY A 304 -0.10 -25.71 -5.12
C GLY A 304 1.38 -25.85 -5.47
N VAL A 305 2.14 -24.75 -5.41
CA VAL A 305 3.56 -24.69 -5.78
C VAL A 305 4.37 -24.15 -4.62
N GLU A 306 5.29 -24.95 -4.09
CA GLU A 306 6.24 -24.50 -3.08
C GLU A 306 7.26 -23.53 -3.69
N PRO A 307 7.73 -22.49 -2.97
CA PRO A 307 8.68 -21.52 -3.51
C PRO A 307 9.92 -22.16 -4.15
N GLY A 308 10.50 -23.18 -3.51
CA GLY A 308 11.67 -23.91 -4.01
C GLY A 308 11.43 -24.73 -5.29
N GLN A 309 10.18 -24.91 -5.72
CA GLN A 309 9.82 -25.57 -6.98
C GLN A 309 9.75 -24.60 -8.17
N LEU A 310 9.81 -23.29 -7.93
CA LEU A 310 9.86 -22.31 -9.01
C LEU A 310 11.17 -22.45 -9.80
N ALA A 311 11.05 -22.59 -11.12
CA ALA A 311 12.19 -22.47 -12.02
C ALA A 311 12.75 -21.04 -12.06
N GLY A 312 11.98 -20.07 -11.57
CA GLY A 312 12.41 -18.70 -11.29
C GLY A 312 11.25 -17.77 -10.96
N LEU A 313 11.59 -16.61 -10.43
CA LEU A 313 10.68 -15.52 -10.09
C LEU A 313 11.10 -14.28 -10.87
N LEU A 314 10.31 -13.91 -11.89
CA LEU A 314 10.58 -12.76 -12.75
C LEU A 314 9.87 -11.52 -12.20
N LEU A 315 10.64 -10.45 -11.98
CA LEU A 315 10.14 -9.17 -11.51
C LEU A 315 9.99 -8.22 -12.70
N VAL A 316 8.77 -7.80 -12.96
CA VAL A 316 8.41 -6.85 -14.01
C VAL A 316 7.72 -5.61 -13.40
N GLY A 317 7.54 -4.56 -14.18
CA GLY A 317 7.03 -3.28 -13.69
C GLY A 317 8.12 -2.37 -13.12
N GLY A 318 7.95 -1.06 -13.28
CA GLY A 318 8.98 -0.08 -12.91
C GLY A 318 9.31 -0.04 -11.41
N SER A 319 8.34 -0.33 -10.55
CA SER A 319 8.52 -0.30 -9.09
C SER A 319 9.33 -1.50 -8.59
N SER A 320 9.39 -2.60 -9.36
CA SER A 320 10.27 -3.75 -9.08
C SER A 320 11.76 -3.42 -9.10
N ARG A 321 12.16 -2.25 -9.60
CA ARG A 321 13.56 -1.76 -9.55
C ARG A 321 14.02 -1.45 -8.12
N MET A 322 13.11 -1.21 -7.18
CA MET A 322 13.47 -0.88 -5.80
C MET A 322 14.17 -2.08 -5.15
N PRO A 323 15.42 -1.93 -4.63
CA PRO A 323 16.16 -3.03 -4.00
C PRO A 323 15.40 -3.70 -2.84
N LEU A 324 14.57 -2.94 -2.13
CA LEU A 324 13.66 -3.42 -1.09
C LEU A 324 12.80 -4.60 -1.57
N VAL A 325 12.24 -4.51 -2.78
CA VAL A 325 11.32 -5.52 -3.34
C VAL A 325 12.02 -6.86 -3.50
N ALA A 326 13.15 -6.87 -4.22
CA ALA A 326 13.94 -8.08 -4.44
C ALA A 326 14.45 -8.66 -3.11
N SER A 327 14.90 -7.81 -2.18
CA SER A 327 15.44 -8.24 -0.89
C SER A 327 14.37 -8.91 -0.02
N ARG A 328 13.16 -8.34 0.02
CA ARG A 328 12.04 -8.88 0.81
C ARG A 328 11.50 -10.18 0.21
N LEU A 329 11.36 -10.27 -1.11
CA LEU A 329 10.98 -11.51 -1.79
C LEU A 329 12.00 -12.62 -1.52
N HIS A 330 13.29 -12.31 -1.62
CA HIS A 330 14.34 -13.29 -1.34
C HIS A 330 14.32 -13.77 0.11
N ALA A 331 14.23 -12.84 1.07
CA ALA A 331 14.17 -13.16 2.49
C ALA A 331 12.94 -14.03 2.82
N ARG A 332 11.78 -13.73 2.24
CA ARG A 332 10.53 -14.42 2.55
C ARG A 332 10.37 -15.77 1.83
N LEU A 333 10.79 -15.87 0.57
CA LEU A 333 10.52 -17.04 -0.27
C LEU A 333 11.74 -17.96 -0.44
N GLY A 334 12.94 -17.50 -0.08
CA GLY A 334 14.20 -18.23 -0.32
C GLY A 334 14.59 -18.36 -1.80
N VAL A 335 13.81 -17.76 -2.71
CA VAL A 335 14.06 -17.76 -4.16
C VAL A 335 14.76 -16.46 -4.53
N ALA A 336 15.82 -16.52 -5.35
CA ALA A 336 16.47 -15.32 -5.86
C ALA A 336 15.61 -14.74 -7.01
N PRO A 337 15.02 -13.54 -6.86
CA PRO A 337 14.25 -12.92 -7.92
C PRO A 337 15.16 -12.38 -9.04
N SER A 338 14.67 -12.46 -10.27
CA SER A 338 15.34 -11.92 -11.47
C SER A 338 14.66 -10.62 -11.89
N VAL A 339 15.40 -9.52 -11.84
CA VAL A 339 14.95 -8.20 -12.33
C VAL A 339 15.63 -7.91 -13.67
N PRO A 340 14.88 -7.79 -14.78
CA PRO A 340 15.42 -7.32 -16.06
C PRO A 340 15.99 -5.90 -15.93
N GLU A 341 16.97 -5.56 -16.77
CA GLU A 341 17.57 -4.21 -16.78
C GLU A 341 16.52 -3.11 -17.02
N GLN A 342 15.50 -3.43 -17.83
CA GLN A 342 14.32 -2.60 -18.05
C GLN A 342 13.06 -3.42 -17.77
N PRO A 343 12.56 -3.49 -16.52
CA PRO A 343 11.41 -4.31 -16.15
C PRO A 343 10.08 -3.82 -16.75
N GLU A 344 10.07 -2.66 -17.44
CA GLU A 344 8.93 -2.16 -18.19
C GLU A 344 8.80 -2.78 -19.61
N LEU A 345 9.87 -3.35 -20.17
CA LEU A 345 9.88 -3.92 -21.53
C LEU A 345 9.40 -5.40 -21.67
N PRO A 346 9.60 -6.30 -20.67
CA PRO A 346 9.33 -7.73 -20.79
C PRO A 346 7.96 -8.08 -21.33
N VAL A 347 6.91 -7.40 -20.85
CA VAL A 347 5.52 -7.68 -21.21
C VAL A 347 5.30 -7.46 -22.71
N ALA A 348 5.64 -6.29 -23.24
CA ALA A 348 5.46 -5.99 -24.66
C ALA A 348 6.33 -6.88 -25.58
N TYR A 349 7.58 -7.14 -25.22
CA TYR A 349 8.45 -8.06 -25.99
C TYR A 349 7.93 -9.49 -25.97
N GLY A 350 7.55 -9.97 -24.80
CA GLY A 350 6.98 -11.30 -24.60
C GLY A 350 5.69 -11.49 -25.38
N ALA A 351 4.83 -10.47 -25.40
CA ALA A 351 3.58 -10.50 -26.17
C ALA A 351 3.82 -10.61 -27.69
N LEU A 352 4.80 -9.89 -28.22
CA LEU A 352 5.16 -9.98 -29.63
C LEU A 352 5.69 -11.37 -30.00
N VAL A 353 6.58 -11.91 -29.16
CA VAL A 353 7.17 -13.24 -29.34
C VAL A 353 6.10 -14.33 -29.21
N HIS A 354 5.19 -14.20 -28.24
CA HIS A 354 4.05 -15.11 -28.06
C HIS A 354 3.19 -15.17 -29.32
N ALA A 355 2.82 -14.01 -29.87
CA ALA A 355 2.04 -13.92 -31.10
C ALA A 355 2.75 -14.63 -32.26
N MET A 356 4.07 -14.48 -32.37
CA MET A 356 4.91 -15.12 -33.39
C MET A 356 4.87 -16.65 -33.33
N ALA A 357 4.89 -17.22 -32.14
CA ALA A 357 4.80 -18.67 -31.96
C ALA A 357 3.40 -19.23 -32.27
N ALA A 358 2.34 -18.45 -32.07
CA ALA A 358 0.95 -18.87 -32.27
C ALA A 358 0.46 -18.83 -33.73
N ALA A 359 1.26 -18.32 -34.68
CA ALA A 359 0.83 -18.23 -36.08
C ALA A 359 0.84 -19.61 -36.77
N PRO A 360 -0.27 -20.03 -37.42
CA PRO A 360 -0.31 -21.30 -38.10
C PRO A 360 0.69 -21.31 -39.26
N VAL A 361 1.47 -22.39 -39.34
CA VAL A 361 2.19 -22.75 -40.57
C VAL A 361 1.15 -22.91 -41.65
N THR A 362 1.04 -21.93 -42.55
CA THR A 362 0.19 -22.03 -43.72
C THR A 362 0.70 -23.20 -44.54
N ALA A 363 -0.10 -24.28 -44.57
CA ALA A 363 0.11 -25.40 -45.46
C ALA A 363 0.10 -24.88 -46.90
N ALA A 364 1.28 -24.88 -47.51
CA ALA A 364 1.40 -24.65 -48.93
C ALA A 364 0.77 -25.83 -49.67
N GLY A 365 -0.28 -25.55 -50.46
CA GLY A 365 -0.67 -26.34 -51.62
C GLY A 365 -1.80 -27.35 -51.41
N ALA A 366 -3.02 -26.94 -51.73
CA ALA A 366 -3.96 -27.78 -52.47
C ALA A 366 -4.94 -26.87 -53.24
N ALA A 367 -4.87 -26.97 -54.56
CA ALA A 367 -5.72 -26.25 -55.49
C ALA A 367 -7.13 -26.87 -55.58
N GLY A 368 -8.14 -26.00 -55.72
CA GLY A 368 -9.33 -26.22 -56.56
C GLY A 368 -10.44 -27.15 -56.05
N GLY A 369 -11.61 -26.59 -55.77
CA GLY A 369 -12.90 -27.31 -55.73
C GLY A 369 -14.05 -26.47 -55.17
N PRO A 370 -15.28 -26.50 -55.73
CA PRO A 370 -16.13 -25.32 -55.84
C PRO A 370 -17.11 -25.07 -54.67
N ALA A 371 -17.57 -23.83 -54.62
CA ALA A 371 -18.54 -23.27 -53.68
C ALA A 371 -19.96 -23.85 -53.83
N PHE A 372 -20.67 -23.99 -52.70
CA PHE A 372 -22.14 -24.00 -52.63
C PHE A 372 -22.63 -23.35 -51.30
N PRO A 373 -23.87 -22.81 -51.27
CA PRO A 373 -24.20 -21.64 -50.46
C PRO A 373 -24.85 -21.94 -49.10
N VAL A 374 -24.90 -20.87 -48.31
CA VAL A 374 -25.44 -20.69 -46.96
C VAL A 374 -26.94 -21.02 -46.87
N SER A 375 -27.37 -21.68 -45.79
CA SER A 375 -28.73 -21.59 -45.20
C SER A 375 -28.70 -22.03 -43.73
N GLY A 376 -29.43 -21.28 -42.88
CA GLY A 376 -29.39 -21.32 -41.41
C GLY A 376 -30.24 -22.41 -40.71
N PRO A 377 -30.63 -22.19 -39.43
CA PRO A 377 -30.53 -23.16 -38.35
C PRO A 377 -31.85 -23.88 -37.99
N PHE A 378 -31.78 -24.98 -37.22
CA PHE A 378 -32.64 -25.38 -36.08
C PHE A 378 -32.58 -26.90 -35.82
N GLY A 379 -32.50 -27.30 -34.52
CA GLY A 379 -33.11 -28.54 -34.00
C GLY A 379 -32.18 -29.72 -33.66
N SER A 380 -31.94 -29.91 -32.35
CA SER A 380 -31.64 -31.20 -31.69
C SER A 380 -32.96 -31.87 -31.23
N PRO A 381 -33.00 -33.07 -30.60
CA PRO A 381 -32.10 -34.25 -30.63
C PRO A 381 -32.88 -35.61 -30.72
N ALA A 382 -32.18 -36.73 -30.93
CA ALA A 382 -32.61 -38.05 -30.41
C ALA A 382 -31.46 -39.09 -30.42
N ALA A 383 -31.35 -39.83 -29.32
CA ALA A 383 -30.48 -40.99 -29.01
C ALA A 383 -30.89 -42.26 -29.83
N PRO A 384 -30.33 -43.50 -29.65
CA PRO A 384 -29.42 -43.99 -28.61
C PRO A 384 -28.25 -44.91 -29.04
N TYR A 385 -27.39 -45.20 -28.04
CA TYR A 385 -26.40 -46.31 -27.89
C TYR A 385 -26.84 -47.68 -28.48
N PRO A 386 -25.97 -48.73 -28.65
CA PRO A 386 -24.90 -49.06 -27.70
C PRO A 386 -23.71 -49.98 -28.12
N VAL A 387 -22.82 -50.22 -27.12
CA VAL A 387 -21.87 -51.34 -26.82
C VAL A 387 -21.04 -51.99 -27.94
N SER A 388 -19.69 -52.02 -27.79
CA SER A 388 -18.91 -53.25 -27.51
C SER A 388 -17.38 -53.06 -27.54
N SER A 389 -16.77 -53.25 -26.36
CA SER A 389 -15.44 -53.89 -26.16
C SER A 389 -15.56 -55.40 -26.50
N PRO A 390 -14.50 -56.19 -26.77
CA PRO A 390 -13.35 -56.39 -25.86
C PRO A 390 -11.99 -56.78 -26.51
N PHE A 391 -10.91 -56.69 -25.73
CA PHE A 391 -9.98 -57.79 -25.36
C PHE A 391 -8.56 -57.31 -25.04
N ALA A 392 -7.99 -57.96 -24.03
CA ALA A 392 -6.71 -57.73 -23.41
C ALA A 392 -5.63 -58.75 -23.86
N ALA A 393 -4.38 -58.32 -23.64
CA ALA A 393 -3.19 -59.09 -23.24
C ALA A 393 -2.38 -59.90 -24.27
N GLY A 394 -1.06 -59.66 -24.26
CA GLY A 394 -0.04 -60.72 -24.36
C GLY A 394 1.24 -60.42 -25.17
N VAL A 395 2.34 -60.10 -24.46
CA VAL A 395 3.75 -60.62 -24.53
C VAL A 395 4.33 -60.97 -25.92
N VAL A 396 5.53 -60.54 -26.35
CA VAL A 396 6.86 -61.24 -26.24
C VAL A 396 8.05 -60.30 -26.52
N SER A 397 9.22 -60.57 -25.90
CA SER A 397 10.53 -59.91 -26.07
C SER A 397 11.52 -60.61 -27.02
N ALA A 398 12.46 -59.80 -27.55
CA ALA A 398 13.84 -60.05 -28.06
C ALA A 398 14.04 -60.51 -29.54
N PRO A 399 15.21 -60.28 -30.22
CA PRO A 399 16.51 -59.73 -29.76
C PRO A 399 17.18 -58.62 -30.63
N ILE A 400 18.37 -58.18 -30.19
CA ILE A 400 19.28 -57.08 -30.61
C ILE A 400 20.03 -57.35 -31.95
N PRO A 401 20.55 -56.32 -32.65
CA PRO A 401 21.99 -56.29 -32.91
C PRO A 401 22.69 -54.94 -32.65
N ALA A 402 23.97 -55.02 -32.30
CA ALA A 402 24.85 -53.95 -31.86
C ALA A 402 25.52 -53.15 -33.02
N SER A 403 25.71 -51.86 -32.74
CA SER A 403 26.71 -50.85 -33.18
C SER A 403 27.31 -50.85 -34.61
N PRO A 404 27.58 -49.64 -35.14
CA PRO A 404 28.94 -49.11 -34.99
C PRO A 404 28.99 -47.65 -34.51
N ALA A 405 30.09 -47.33 -33.83
CA ALA A 405 30.42 -46.02 -33.28
C ALA A 405 31.07 -45.07 -34.31
N SER A 406 30.96 -43.77 -34.00
CA SER A 406 31.76 -42.60 -34.44
C SER A 406 31.10 -41.64 -35.45
N PRO A 407 31.46 -40.34 -35.51
CA PRO A 407 32.42 -39.59 -34.68
C PRO A 407 31.80 -38.34 -34.00
N GLY A 408 32.43 -37.88 -32.91
CA GLY A 408 32.08 -36.61 -32.25
C GLY A 408 32.39 -35.39 -33.12
N PRO A 409 31.70 -34.25 -32.93
CA PRO A 409 31.99 -33.03 -33.67
C PRO A 409 33.34 -32.44 -33.24
N ALA A 410 34.18 -32.19 -34.24
CA ALA A 410 35.49 -31.58 -34.13
C ALA A 410 35.42 -30.11 -33.70
N PHE A 411 36.38 -29.71 -32.85
CA PHE A 411 36.65 -28.31 -32.53
C PHE A 411 37.05 -27.51 -33.78
N PRO A 412 36.60 -26.25 -33.93
CA PRO A 412 37.13 -25.37 -34.96
C PRO A 412 38.57 -24.89 -34.62
N PRO A 413 39.40 -24.56 -35.63
CA PRO A 413 40.80 -24.19 -35.47
C PRO A 413 40.98 -22.78 -34.83
N PRO A 414 42.14 -22.48 -34.22
CA PRO A 414 42.40 -21.18 -33.62
C PRO A 414 42.63 -20.11 -34.70
N HIS A 415 41.95 -18.98 -34.57
CA HIS A 415 42.20 -17.78 -35.39
C HIS A 415 43.51 -17.07 -34.99
N PRO A 416 44.14 -16.31 -35.90
CA PRO A 416 45.48 -15.76 -35.73
C PRO A 416 45.55 -14.57 -34.77
N ALA A 417 46.73 -14.41 -34.16
CA ALA A 417 47.08 -13.40 -33.17
C ALA A 417 46.77 -11.96 -33.61
N GLY A 418 45.95 -11.25 -32.83
CA GLY A 418 45.87 -9.80 -32.81
C GLY A 418 47.03 -9.16 -32.01
N PRO A 419 47.28 -7.85 -32.14
CA PRO A 419 48.49 -7.22 -31.62
C PRO A 419 48.50 -7.13 -30.09
N ALA A 420 49.71 -7.28 -29.52
CA ALA A 420 50.00 -7.30 -28.09
C ALA A 420 49.49 -6.05 -27.34
N MET A 421 48.86 -6.27 -26.18
CA MET A 421 48.62 -5.23 -25.19
C MET A 421 49.95 -4.77 -24.55
N PRO A 422 50.13 -3.47 -24.25
CA PRO A 422 51.27 -2.98 -23.49
C PRO A 422 51.15 -3.37 -21.99
N PRO A 423 52.28 -3.46 -21.25
CA PRO A 423 52.31 -3.94 -19.88
C PRO A 423 51.61 -2.98 -18.88
N PRO A 424 51.19 -3.48 -17.71
CA PRO A 424 50.51 -2.69 -16.69
C PRO A 424 51.44 -1.61 -16.12
N ARG A 425 50.93 -0.39 -15.98
CA ARG A 425 51.63 0.71 -15.30
C ARG A 425 51.67 0.47 -13.78
N PRO A 426 52.75 0.87 -13.09
CA PRO A 426 52.88 0.75 -11.63
C PRO A 426 51.92 1.72 -10.89
N PRO A 427 51.64 1.47 -9.59
CA PRO A 427 50.67 2.26 -8.82
C PRO A 427 51.13 3.71 -8.63
N MET A 428 50.21 4.66 -8.84
CA MET A 428 50.43 6.08 -8.55
C MET A 428 50.51 6.32 -7.04
N GLY A 429 51.51 7.09 -6.63
CA GLY A 429 51.71 7.54 -5.25
C GLY A 429 50.66 8.58 -4.77
N PRO A 430 50.81 9.08 -3.53
CA PRO A 430 49.79 9.91 -2.87
C PRO A 430 49.65 11.29 -3.53
N PRO A 431 48.49 11.96 -3.38
CA PRO A 431 48.25 13.25 -4.01
C PRO A 431 49.09 14.37 -3.39
N VAL A 432 49.75 15.15 -4.26
CA VAL A 432 50.42 16.42 -3.93
C VAL A 432 49.38 17.56 -3.97
N PRO A 433 49.46 18.60 -3.12
CA PRO A 433 48.41 19.61 -2.98
C PRO A 433 48.40 20.59 -4.16
N LEU A 434 47.21 20.86 -4.71
CA LEU A 434 46.98 21.95 -5.66
C LEU A 434 46.96 23.29 -4.91
N GLY A 435 47.82 24.21 -5.37
CA GLY A 435 48.05 25.53 -4.80
C GLY A 435 46.86 26.49 -4.93
N ALA A 436 46.89 27.49 -4.04
CA ALA A 436 45.87 28.53 -3.89
C ALA A 436 45.65 29.37 -5.16
N PRO A 437 44.40 29.85 -5.41
CA PRO A 437 44.14 30.86 -6.43
C PRO A 437 44.66 32.25 -6.01
N PRO A 438 45.03 33.12 -6.97
CA PRO A 438 45.61 34.45 -6.72
C PRO A 438 44.56 35.47 -6.21
N PRO A 439 45.00 36.56 -5.53
CA PRO A 439 44.08 37.49 -4.88
C PRO A 439 43.40 38.42 -5.89
N LEU A 440 42.06 38.47 -5.85
CA LEU A 440 41.28 39.48 -6.55
C LEU A 440 41.35 40.82 -5.80
N GLY A 441 41.76 41.85 -6.54
CA GLY A 441 42.12 43.18 -6.05
C GLY A 441 40.93 44.04 -5.59
N LYS A 442 41.28 45.04 -4.77
CA LYS A 442 40.38 46.05 -4.18
C LYS A 442 39.75 46.96 -5.25
N PRO A 443 38.46 47.34 -5.13
CA PRO A 443 37.95 48.54 -5.78
C PRO A 443 38.29 49.80 -4.97
N VAL A 444 38.98 50.75 -5.61
CA VAL A 444 39.27 52.13 -5.17
C VAL A 444 38.13 53.05 -5.66
N PRO A 445 37.79 54.15 -4.95
CA PRO A 445 36.51 54.85 -5.10
C PRO A 445 36.55 55.92 -6.20
N ARG A 446 35.39 56.23 -6.80
CA ARG A 446 35.24 57.39 -7.70
C ARG A 446 33.96 58.19 -7.44
N GLY A 447 34.16 59.36 -6.82
CA GLY A 447 33.90 60.68 -7.41
C GLY A 447 32.46 61.08 -7.80
N ARG A 448 31.93 62.07 -7.09
CA ARG A 448 30.66 62.78 -7.34
C ARG A 448 30.73 63.81 -8.50
N ARG A 449 29.64 63.86 -9.30
CA ARG A 449 28.90 65.02 -9.91
C ARG A 449 29.62 65.89 -10.98
N PRO A 450 28.93 66.74 -11.82
CA PRO A 450 27.54 67.26 -11.74
C PRO A 450 26.67 67.38 -13.04
N VAL A 451 25.33 67.45 -12.81
CA VAL A 451 24.28 68.37 -13.37
C VAL A 451 23.92 68.37 -14.88
N ARG A 452 22.62 68.15 -15.19
CA ARG A 452 21.67 69.17 -15.71
C ARG A 452 20.21 68.70 -15.71
N ARG A 453 19.31 69.68 -15.44
CA ARG A 453 17.86 69.61 -15.22
C ARG A 453 17.08 69.82 -16.53
N ALA A 454 15.93 69.15 -16.69
CA ALA A 454 14.70 69.62 -17.35
C ALA A 454 13.58 68.61 -16.97
N VAL A 455 12.61 68.94 -16.11
CA VAL A 455 11.33 69.62 -16.38
C VAL A 455 10.53 68.94 -17.50
N PHE A 456 9.56 68.10 -17.13
CA PHE A 456 8.20 68.14 -17.68
C PHE A 456 7.21 67.56 -16.66
N ALA A 457 6.15 68.31 -16.42
CA ALA A 457 5.13 68.10 -15.42
C ALA A 457 3.87 67.50 -16.05
N GLY A 458 3.05 66.86 -15.21
CA GLY A 458 1.60 66.82 -15.38
C GLY A 458 1.05 65.64 -16.17
N VAL A 459 0.61 64.61 -15.42
CA VAL A 459 -0.70 63.91 -15.47
C VAL A 459 -0.48 62.51 -14.88
N VAL A 460 -0.55 62.38 -13.53
CA VAL A 460 -1.07 61.22 -12.76
C VAL A 460 -1.12 61.65 -11.28
N PHE A 461 -1.98 62.61 -10.94
CA PHE A 461 -2.23 63.01 -9.54
C PHE A 461 -3.74 62.97 -9.19
N VAL A 462 -4.49 62.07 -9.85
CA VAL A 462 -5.94 61.89 -9.62
C VAL A 462 -6.31 60.46 -9.16
N LEU A 463 -5.40 59.48 -9.20
CA LEU A 463 -5.74 58.09 -8.81
C LEU A 463 -5.25 57.64 -7.43
N VAL A 464 -4.45 58.44 -6.72
CA VAL A 464 -3.94 58.07 -5.37
C VAL A 464 -4.69 58.80 -4.23
N GLY A 465 -5.48 59.83 -4.56
CA GLY A 465 -6.34 60.54 -3.60
C GLY A 465 -7.70 59.88 -3.32
N ALA A 466 -8.16 58.97 -4.18
CA ALA A 466 -9.48 58.34 -4.06
C ALA A 466 -9.48 57.03 -3.24
N LEU A 467 -8.33 56.36 -3.06
CA LEU A 467 -8.27 55.09 -2.32
C LEU A 467 -8.16 55.28 -0.79
N VAL A 468 -7.74 56.46 -0.32
CA VAL A 468 -7.56 56.74 1.11
C VAL A 468 -8.83 57.34 1.75
N ALA A 469 -9.82 57.77 0.96
CA ALA A 469 -11.12 58.22 1.46
C ALA A 469 -12.19 57.10 1.54
N GLY A 470 -12.03 56.00 0.79
CA GLY A 470 -12.97 54.86 0.80
C GLY A 470 -12.86 53.94 2.03
N VAL A 471 -11.68 53.85 2.64
CA VAL A 471 -11.45 52.96 3.80
C VAL A 471 -11.93 53.59 5.13
N VAL A 472 -12.12 54.92 5.17
CA VAL A 472 -12.54 55.63 6.40
C VAL A 472 -14.07 55.64 6.60
N GLN A 473 -14.87 55.33 5.57
CA GLN A 473 -16.34 55.20 5.73
C GLN A 473 -16.84 53.76 5.89
N GLY A 474 -16.14 52.74 5.39
CA GLY A 474 -16.49 51.32 5.65
C GLY A 474 -16.23 50.88 7.09
N GLY A 475 -15.20 51.45 7.74
CA GLY A 475 -14.82 51.14 9.12
C GLY A 475 -15.73 51.73 10.21
N ARG A 476 -16.71 52.58 9.87
CA ARG A 476 -17.66 53.17 10.83
C ARG A 476 -18.96 52.38 11.00
N TRP A 477 -19.27 51.44 10.09
CA TRP A 477 -20.43 50.56 10.23
C TRP A 477 -20.10 49.31 11.06
N LEU A 478 -18.89 48.76 10.93
CA LEU A 478 -18.46 47.56 11.67
C LEU A 478 -18.04 47.82 13.14
N ARG A 479 -17.82 49.08 13.53
CA ARG A 479 -17.52 49.48 14.92
C ARG A 479 -18.76 49.74 15.80
N ARG A 480 -19.99 49.62 15.26
CA ARG A 480 -21.22 49.77 16.06
C ARG A 480 -21.84 48.46 16.54
N THR A 481 -21.35 47.31 16.07
CA THR A 481 -21.94 46.00 16.40
C THR A 481 -21.12 45.16 17.37
N ILE A 482 -19.91 45.61 17.74
CA ILE A 482 -19.08 44.94 18.74
C ILE A 482 -18.50 46.03 19.65
N GLY A 483 -19.36 46.53 20.53
CA GLY A 483 -18.97 47.30 21.71
C GLY A 483 -18.71 46.36 22.88
N ASP A 484 -17.71 46.73 23.68
CA ASP A 484 -17.43 46.29 25.05
C ASP A 484 -16.79 44.89 25.25
N ALA A 485 -15.46 44.84 25.10
CA ALA A 485 -14.54 44.69 26.24
C ALA A 485 -13.08 44.67 25.73
N GLY A 486 -12.48 45.85 25.60
CA GLY A 486 -11.04 45.98 25.43
C GLY A 486 -10.31 45.99 26.76
N GLY A 487 -9.06 45.52 26.77
CA GLY A 487 -8.07 45.97 27.74
C GLY A 487 -6.94 44.99 28.05
N ALA A 488 -5.93 44.89 27.17
CA ALA A 488 -4.51 45.11 27.49
C ALA A 488 -3.60 44.56 26.37
N LEU A 489 -3.20 45.44 25.45
CA LEU A 489 -2.02 45.25 24.60
C LEU A 489 -0.84 45.91 25.30
N GLY A 490 0.11 45.09 25.75
CA GLY A 490 1.47 45.49 26.14
C GLY A 490 2.45 44.85 25.15
N SER A 491 3.17 45.73 24.45
CA SER A 491 4.21 45.50 23.44
C SER A 491 5.21 44.36 23.68
N GLY A 492 5.45 43.56 22.63
CA GLY A 492 6.62 42.70 22.45
C GLY A 492 6.50 41.90 21.16
N LEU A 493 7.26 42.28 20.12
CA LEU A 493 7.40 41.48 18.90
C LEU A 493 8.24 40.24 19.21
N GLU A 494 7.59 39.11 19.50
CA GLU A 494 8.20 37.78 19.45
C GLU A 494 7.67 37.03 18.22
N PHE A 495 8.61 36.52 17.43
CA PHE A 495 8.34 35.63 16.30
C PHE A 495 7.70 34.35 16.85
N GLY A 496 6.45 34.09 16.45
CA GLY A 496 5.68 32.94 16.94
C GLY A 496 6.29 31.61 16.51
N GLN A 497 6.68 30.79 17.51
CA GLN A 497 6.77 29.34 17.35
C GLN A 497 5.42 28.79 16.86
N PRO A 498 5.37 27.69 16.10
CA PRO A 498 4.11 26.96 15.93
C PRO A 498 3.58 26.64 17.34
N GLY A 499 2.37 27.14 17.62
CA GLY A 499 1.79 27.08 18.96
C GLY A 499 1.55 25.62 19.36
N LEU A 500 2.51 25.03 20.08
CA LEU A 500 2.25 23.92 20.98
C LEU A 500 1.09 24.34 21.89
N PRO A 501 0.10 23.48 22.17
CA PRO A 501 -1.05 23.88 22.93
C PRO A 501 -0.64 24.33 24.35
N SER A 502 -0.61 25.65 24.59
CA SER A 502 -0.68 26.21 25.94
C SER A 502 -2.16 26.29 26.32
N ILE A 503 -2.80 25.14 26.48
CA ILE A 503 -4.19 25.02 26.90
C ILE A 503 -4.16 24.43 28.31
N GLY A 504 -4.80 25.10 29.28
CA GLY A 504 -4.73 24.81 30.72
C GLY A 504 -4.57 23.32 31.05
N GLY A 505 -3.40 22.97 31.61
CA GLY A 505 -2.86 21.62 31.54
C GLY A 505 -3.72 20.55 32.22
N ALA A 506 -3.86 19.40 31.56
CA ALA A 506 -4.36 18.17 32.18
C ALA A 506 -3.39 17.62 33.25
N GLY A 507 -2.15 18.13 33.27
CA GLY A 507 -1.06 17.53 34.02
C GLY A 507 0.32 17.82 33.45
N GLU A 508 1.31 17.15 34.02
CA GLU A 508 2.65 17.02 33.45
C GLU A 508 2.93 15.55 33.12
N LEU A 509 3.62 15.30 32.00
CA LEU A 509 4.27 14.02 31.75
C LEU A 509 5.60 14.03 32.48
N ALA A 510 5.65 13.35 33.63
CA ALA A 510 6.86 13.21 34.39
C ALA A 510 7.63 11.98 33.89
N THR A 511 8.87 12.19 33.44
CA THR A 511 9.79 11.08 33.15
C THR A 511 10.09 10.33 34.43
N ALA A 512 9.67 9.06 34.48
CA ALA A 512 9.88 8.18 35.63
C ALA A 512 11.13 7.32 35.43
N ALA A 513 11.40 6.86 34.21
CA ALA A 513 12.59 6.08 33.86
C ALA A 513 13.03 6.33 32.42
N VAL A 514 14.33 6.16 32.18
CA VAL A 514 14.94 6.11 30.86
C VAL A 514 15.90 4.93 30.86
N GLU A 515 15.70 3.98 29.95
CA GLU A 515 16.52 2.77 29.82
C GLU A 515 17.12 2.74 28.41
N GLN A 516 18.44 2.63 28.31
CA GLN A 516 19.11 2.37 27.04
C GLN A 516 19.18 0.86 26.81
N LEU A 517 18.65 0.39 25.69
CA LEU A 517 18.66 -1.04 25.38
C LEU A 517 20.06 -1.48 24.97
N SER A 518 20.57 -2.52 25.64
CA SER A 518 21.91 -3.05 25.40
C SER A 518 22.00 -3.99 24.20
N GLN A 519 20.87 -4.57 23.77
CA GLN A 519 20.86 -5.48 22.62
C GLN A 519 20.71 -4.69 21.31
N PRO A 520 21.41 -5.08 20.23
CA PRO A 520 21.45 -4.31 18.97
C PRO A 520 20.34 -4.62 17.96
N GLY A 521 19.55 -5.69 18.13
CA GLY A 521 18.55 -6.16 17.16
C GLY A 521 17.21 -5.41 17.24
N ALA A 522 16.10 -6.05 16.85
CA ALA A 522 14.76 -5.46 16.98
C ALA A 522 14.38 -5.18 18.45
N ALA A 523 13.39 -4.32 18.67
CA ALA A 523 12.80 -4.11 20.00
C ALA A 523 11.31 -3.85 19.93
N ALA A 524 10.64 -4.13 21.05
CA ALA A 524 9.24 -3.81 21.26
C ALA A 524 9.01 -3.44 22.72
N VAL A 525 7.94 -2.70 22.97
CA VAL A 525 7.47 -2.36 24.31
C VAL A 525 5.99 -2.69 24.49
N ALA A 526 5.59 -3.02 25.71
CA ALA A 526 4.21 -3.19 26.14
C ALA A 526 4.04 -2.66 27.57
N VAL A 527 2.79 -2.41 27.99
CA VAL A 527 2.49 -2.04 29.37
C VAL A 527 1.61 -3.12 30.00
N SER A 528 2.04 -3.66 31.14
CA SER A 528 1.32 -4.68 31.91
C SER A 528 1.12 -4.20 33.34
N GLY A 529 -0.12 -3.80 33.67
CA GLY A 529 -0.44 -3.25 34.98
C GLY A 529 0.31 -1.95 35.28
N GLN A 530 1.32 -2.03 36.15
CA GLN A 530 2.18 -0.89 36.54
C GLN A 530 3.64 -1.09 36.09
N ASP A 531 3.88 -2.02 35.17
CA ASP A 531 5.20 -2.30 34.64
C ASP A 531 5.22 -2.06 33.12
N VAL A 532 6.33 -1.50 32.64
CA VAL A 532 6.65 -1.40 31.21
C VAL A 532 7.53 -2.58 30.86
N VAL A 533 7.03 -3.46 30.01
CA VAL A 533 7.77 -4.63 29.55
C VAL A 533 8.45 -4.30 28.23
N VAL A 534 9.73 -4.61 28.14
CA VAL A 534 10.57 -4.34 26.97
C VAL A 534 11.18 -5.64 26.47
N ALA A 535 11.15 -5.85 25.16
CA ALA A 535 11.89 -6.91 24.49
C ALA A 535 12.98 -6.28 23.62
N ALA A 536 14.18 -6.83 23.71
CA ALA A 536 15.33 -6.38 22.93
C ALA A 536 16.05 -7.61 22.36
N VAL A 537 16.07 -7.74 21.05
CA VAL A 537 16.69 -8.89 20.35
C VAL A 537 18.21 -8.73 20.34
N GLY A 538 18.91 -9.78 20.75
CA GLY A 538 20.35 -9.93 20.69
C GLY A 538 20.74 -11.24 20.01
N ALA A 539 22.04 -11.49 19.91
CA ALA A 539 22.56 -12.70 19.26
C ALA A 539 22.15 -13.97 20.04
N GLY A 540 21.32 -14.80 19.43
CA GLY A 540 20.81 -16.06 19.94
C GLY A 540 19.68 -15.96 20.98
N PHE A 541 19.22 -14.75 21.33
CA PHE A 541 18.18 -14.57 22.35
C PHE A 541 17.50 -13.21 22.27
N THR A 542 16.33 -13.10 22.89
CA THR A 542 15.61 -11.86 23.13
C THR A 542 15.57 -11.61 24.63
N GLU A 543 16.12 -10.49 25.06
CA GLU A 543 16.09 -10.06 26.45
C GLU A 543 14.75 -9.37 26.72
N VAL A 544 13.99 -9.90 27.67
CA VAL A 544 12.71 -9.34 28.12
C VAL A 544 12.88 -8.82 29.54
N LYS A 545 12.55 -7.55 29.77
CA LYS A 545 12.66 -6.89 31.08
C LYS A 545 11.32 -6.27 31.47
N ALA A 546 10.93 -6.37 32.74
CA ALA A 546 9.85 -5.57 33.30
C ALA A 546 10.41 -4.41 34.13
N LEU A 547 10.21 -3.20 33.64
CA LEU A 547 10.60 -1.96 34.29
C LEU A 547 9.43 -1.42 35.12
N PRO A 548 9.61 -1.08 36.41
CA PRO A 548 8.56 -0.41 37.18
C PRO A 548 8.16 0.92 36.54
N SER A 549 6.86 1.22 36.47
CA SER A 549 6.37 2.50 35.93
C SER A 549 6.87 3.73 36.70
N GLY A 550 7.24 3.54 37.98
CA GLY A 550 7.84 4.57 38.83
C GLY A 550 9.35 4.73 38.70
N GLY A 551 10.00 3.95 37.84
CA GLY A 551 11.45 3.85 37.73
C GLY A 551 12.11 2.97 38.80
N GLY A 552 13.40 2.75 38.64
CA GLY A 552 14.20 1.81 39.45
C GLY A 552 14.70 0.62 38.63
N GLU A 553 15.30 -0.36 39.32
CA GLU A 553 15.79 -1.59 38.69
C GLU A 553 14.64 -2.43 38.13
N ALA A 554 14.92 -3.16 37.05
CA ALA A 554 13.96 -4.10 36.47
C ALA A 554 13.51 -5.12 37.53
N ARG A 555 12.20 -5.32 37.67
CA ARG A 555 11.64 -6.31 38.60
C ARG A 555 12.15 -7.72 38.30
N TRP A 556 12.28 -8.00 37.02
CA TRP A 556 12.87 -9.22 36.51
C TRP A 556 13.43 -8.95 35.12
N THR A 557 14.41 -9.77 34.74
CA THR A 557 14.99 -9.85 33.40
C THR A 557 15.07 -11.32 33.03
N THR A 558 14.59 -11.67 31.84
CA THR A 558 14.64 -13.02 31.29
C THR A 558 15.23 -12.98 29.90
N ARG A 559 16.07 -13.96 29.58
CA ARG A 559 16.50 -14.21 28.20
C ARG A 559 15.65 -15.33 27.62
N VAL A 560 14.83 -15.00 26.63
CA VAL A 560 14.08 -15.96 25.84
C VAL A 560 14.98 -16.39 24.68
N PRO A 561 15.23 -17.69 24.46
CA PRO A 561 16.13 -18.15 23.41
C PRO A 561 15.46 -18.06 22.03
N ILE A 562 15.17 -16.84 21.57
CA ILE A 562 14.71 -16.52 20.21
C ILE A 562 15.47 -15.31 19.68
N GLU A 563 15.91 -15.34 18.43
CA GLU A 563 16.52 -14.20 17.73
C GLU A 563 15.68 -13.86 16.49
N PRO A 564 14.61 -13.07 16.63
CA PRO A 564 13.76 -12.72 15.49
C PRO A 564 14.20 -11.43 14.80
N GLU A 565 13.94 -11.32 13.49
CA GLU A 565 14.19 -10.09 12.73
C GLU A 565 13.22 -8.97 13.12
N ARG A 566 11.98 -9.33 13.48
CA ARG A 566 10.97 -8.42 14.04
C ARG A 566 10.41 -9.02 15.31
N VAL A 567 10.13 -8.16 16.29
CA VAL A 567 9.56 -8.61 17.56
C VAL A 567 8.35 -7.75 17.91
N ALA A 568 7.32 -8.38 18.45
CA ALA A 568 6.15 -7.73 19.02
C ALA A 568 5.92 -8.21 20.46
N LEU A 569 5.36 -7.33 21.28
CA LEU A 569 5.07 -7.60 22.69
C LEU A 569 3.62 -7.28 23.03
N ALA A 570 2.98 -8.20 23.74
CA ALA A 570 1.60 -8.10 24.14
C ALA A 570 1.41 -8.47 25.61
N ALA A 571 0.63 -7.68 26.35
CA ALA A 571 0.24 -8.01 27.72
C ALA A 571 -1.16 -8.65 27.71
N VAL A 572 -1.25 -9.91 28.15
CA VAL A 572 -2.50 -10.68 28.16
C VAL A 572 -2.75 -11.21 29.57
N GLY A 573 -3.53 -10.47 30.36
CA GLY A 573 -3.74 -10.79 31.78
C GLY A 573 -2.43 -10.71 32.55
N ASP A 574 -2.01 -11.82 33.17
CA ASP A 574 -0.75 -11.98 33.90
C ASP A 574 0.38 -12.59 33.02
N LEU A 575 0.21 -12.55 31.70
CA LEU A 575 1.17 -13.09 30.73
C LEU A 575 1.69 -11.97 29.82
N ILE A 576 2.91 -12.16 29.35
CA ILE A 576 3.51 -11.39 28.27
C ILE A 576 3.72 -12.35 27.10
N VAL A 577 3.08 -12.06 25.97
CA VAL A 577 3.24 -12.77 24.71
C VAL A 577 4.30 -12.03 23.89
N LEU A 578 5.30 -12.77 23.45
CA LEU A 578 6.43 -12.32 22.65
C LEU A 578 6.36 -13.05 21.30
N ASP A 579 6.04 -12.30 20.26
CA ASP A 579 6.01 -12.81 18.89
C ASP A 579 7.25 -12.37 18.15
N GLY A 580 7.92 -13.33 17.53
CA GLY A 580 9.11 -13.11 16.72
C GLY A 580 8.86 -13.58 15.30
N ASP A 581 8.98 -12.68 14.33
CA ASP A 581 8.93 -13.06 12.92
C ASP A 581 10.34 -13.43 12.42
N ASN A 582 10.41 -14.43 11.54
CA ASN A 582 11.64 -14.88 10.86
C ASN A 582 12.83 -15.09 11.82
N SER A 583 12.71 -16.05 12.75
CA SER A 583 13.71 -16.22 13.80
C SER A 583 14.95 -17.01 13.37
N VAL A 584 16.11 -16.38 13.48
CA VAL A 584 17.44 -16.94 13.15
C VAL A 584 17.74 -18.21 13.96
N THR A 585 17.41 -18.20 15.25
CA THR A 585 17.60 -19.36 16.15
C THR A 585 16.70 -20.54 15.81
N ASP A 586 15.67 -20.32 15.00
CA ASP A 586 14.62 -21.27 14.69
C ASP A 586 14.49 -21.51 13.18
N GLY A 587 15.57 -21.30 12.43
CA GLY A 587 15.65 -21.63 11.01
C GLY A 587 14.81 -20.72 10.10
N GLY A 588 14.50 -19.50 10.55
CA GLY A 588 13.65 -18.54 9.85
C GLY A 588 12.16 -18.70 10.12
N ALA A 589 11.79 -19.55 11.07
CA ALA A 589 10.39 -19.73 11.46
C ALA A 589 9.86 -18.54 12.27
N ASP A 590 8.56 -18.27 12.17
CA ASP A 590 7.86 -17.40 13.11
C ASP A 590 7.71 -18.15 14.45
N VAL A 591 7.92 -17.47 15.57
CA VAL A 591 7.99 -18.08 16.90
C VAL A 591 7.20 -17.25 17.92
N ARG A 592 6.41 -17.92 18.74
CA ARG A 592 5.75 -17.33 19.90
C ARG A 592 6.36 -17.87 21.18
N ALA A 593 6.71 -16.97 22.08
CA ALA A 593 7.08 -17.28 23.44
C ALA A 593 6.13 -16.57 24.42
N VAL A 594 5.80 -17.24 25.52
CA VAL A 594 5.00 -16.63 26.58
C VAL A 594 5.77 -16.64 27.88
N VAL A 595 5.92 -15.47 28.49
CA VAL A 595 6.53 -15.30 29.80
C VAL A 595 5.51 -14.81 30.83
N SER A 596 5.73 -15.16 32.08
CA SER A 596 4.94 -14.70 33.22
C SER A 596 5.19 -13.20 33.46
N ALA A 597 4.14 -12.37 33.51
CA ALA A 597 4.30 -10.93 33.74
C ALA A 597 4.83 -10.61 35.15
N GLY A 598 4.54 -11.46 36.14
CA GLY A 598 4.92 -11.20 37.53
C GLY A 598 6.38 -11.53 37.89
N ASP A 599 6.95 -12.58 37.28
CA ASP A 599 8.30 -13.08 37.63
C ASP A 599 9.19 -13.37 36.41
N GLY A 600 8.75 -13.02 35.21
CA GLY A 600 9.51 -13.16 33.97
C GLY A 600 9.73 -14.61 33.52
N LYS A 601 9.22 -15.62 34.24
CA LYS A 601 9.50 -17.02 33.90
C LYS A 601 8.89 -17.38 32.54
N LEU A 602 9.73 -17.91 31.65
CA LEU A 602 9.30 -18.50 30.39
C LEU A 602 8.35 -19.67 30.68
N ARG A 603 7.13 -19.60 30.16
CA ARG A 603 6.11 -20.64 30.28
C ARG A 603 6.28 -21.68 29.21
N TRP A 604 6.36 -21.23 27.96
CA TRP A 604 6.57 -22.07 26.79
C TRP A 604 7.04 -21.21 25.62
N ARG A 605 7.57 -21.88 24.60
CA ARG A 605 8.01 -21.33 23.33
C ARG A 605 7.71 -22.36 22.25
N ASN A 606 6.99 -21.97 21.21
CA ASN A 606 6.64 -22.84 20.09
C ASN A 606 6.81 -22.08 18.78
N THR A 607 7.09 -22.80 17.70
CA THR A 607 6.87 -22.30 16.34
C THR A 607 5.43 -21.80 16.22
N TRP A 608 5.27 -20.67 15.54
CA TRP A 608 4.01 -19.96 15.37
C TRP A 608 3.78 -19.53 13.91
N GLU A 609 4.30 -20.33 12.97
CA GLU A 609 4.11 -20.15 11.53
C GLU A 609 2.64 -20.26 11.12
N ASP A 610 2.28 -19.49 10.09
CA ASP A 610 0.97 -19.46 9.41
C ASP A 610 -0.22 -19.30 10.36
N ARG A 611 0.00 -18.61 11.48
CA ARG A 611 -0.98 -18.40 12.55
C ARG A 611 -1.31 -16.92 12.69
N THR A 612 -2.60 -16.61 12.61
CA THR A 612 -3.12 -15.25 12.82
C THR A 612 -4.03 -15.23 14.04
N ASP A 613 -3.75 -14.36 15.01
CA ASP A 613 -4.62 -14.19 16.17
C ASP A 613 -5.94 -13.54 15.77
N VAL A 614 -7.05 -14.22 16.07
CA VAL A 614 -8.42 -13.79 15.77
C VAL A 614 -9.06 -13.11 16.98
N ALA A 615 -8.83 -13.65 18.19
CA ALA A 615 -9.42 -13.13 19.41
C ALA A 615 -8.70 -13.60 20.67
N TYR A 616 -8.79 -12.79 21.73
CA TYR A 616 -8.34 -13.17 23.07
C TYR A 616 -9.52 -13.41 24.02
N LEU A 617 -9.50 -14.55 24.71
CA LEU A 617 -10.55 -14.98 25.65
C LEU A 617 -9.94 -15.22 27.03
N GLY A 618 -9.72 -14.13 27.76
CA GLY A 618 -8.95 -14.16 29.01
C GLY A 618 -7.49 -14.45 28.70
N THR A 619 -6.98 -15.61 29.14
CA THR A 619 -5.61 -16.08 28.82
C THR A 619 -5.58 -17.15 27.74
N ASP A 620 -6.62 -17.22 26.91
CA ASP A 620 -6.64 -18.06 25.72
C ASP A 620 -6.64 -17.18 24.48
N VAL A 621 -6.13 -17.72 23.37
CA VAL A 621 -6.16 -17.08 22.05
C VAL A 621 -6.89 -17.99 21.07
N ILE A 622 -7.78 -17.40 20.26
CA ILE A 622 -8.32 -18.02 19.05
C ILE A 622 -7.41 -17.61 17.90
N VAL A 623 -6.98 -18.59 17.13
CA VAL A 623 -5.99 -18.44 16.07
C VAL A 623 -6.55 -19.07 14.81
N ASP A 624 -6.48 -18.36 13.70
CA ASP A 624 -6.67 -18.92 12.38
C ASP A 624 -5.34 -19.48 11.87
N VAL A 625 -5.37 -20.67 11.29
CA VAL A 625 -4.19 -21.36 10.76
C VAL A 625 -4.41 -21.66 9.30
N ASP A 626 -3.54 -21.10 8.46
CA ASP A 626 -3.50 -21.31 7.03
C ASP A 626 -2.56 -22.50 6.72
N ASP A 627 -3.11 -23.71 6.67
CA ASP A 627 -2.36 -24.91 6.29
C ASP A 627 -2.55 -25.13 4.78
N SER A 628 -1.48 -24.92 4.01
CA SER A 628 -1.48 -24.88 2.53
C SER A 628 -2.05 -26.13 1.83
N PHE A 629 -2.30 -27.21 2.57
CA PHE A 629 -2.89 -28.46 2.07
C PHE A 629 -4.28 -28.78 2.63
N ASP A 630 -4.63 -28.33 3.84
CA ASP A 630 -5.85 -28.71 4.58
C ASP A 630 -6.85 -27.55 4.74
N GLY A 631 -6.54 -26.37 4.18
CA GLY A 631 -7.36 -25.16 4.29
C GLY A 631 -7.22 -24.45 5.65
N HIS A 632 -7.99 -23.36 5.83
CA HIS A 632 -8.01 -22.58 7.07
C HIS A 632 -8.54 -23.39 8.26
N GLN A 633 -8.01 -23.18 9.45
CA GLN A 633 -8.41 -23.89 10.67
C GLN A 633 -8.44 -22.96 11.86
N LEU A 634 -9.54 -22.99 12.64
CA LEU A 634 -9.59 -22.29 13.90
C LEU A 634 -9.06 -23.17 15.04
N LEU A 635 -8.13 -22.60 15.81
CA LEU A 635 -7.57 -23.20 17.02
C LEU A 635 -7.89 -22.31 18.21
N ARG A 636 -8.19 -22.93 19.35
CA ARG A 636 -8.07 -22.27 20.65
C ARG A 636 -6.83 -22.75 21.36
N VAL A 637 -5.94 -21.84 21.72
CA VAL A 637 -4.70 -22.15 22.45
C VAL A 637 -4.75 -21.52 23.84
N ASP A 638 -4.39 -22.32 24.85
CA ASP A 638 -4.16 -21.84 26.21
C ASP A 638 -2.81 -21.12 26.29
N LEU A 639 -2.79 -19.80 26.49
CA LEU A 639 -1.53 -19.05 26.55
C LEU A 639 -0.70 -19.36 27.79
N ARG A 640 -1.25 -19.98 28.84
CA ARG A 640 -0.45 -20.37 30.01
C ARG A 640 0.39 -21.62 29.75
N THR A 641 -0.11 -22.50 28.88
CA THR A 641 0.50 -23.82 28.66
C THR A 641 0.98 -24.07 27.23
N GLY A 642 0.57 -23.24 26.27
CA GLY A 642 0.84 -23.41 24.85
C GLY A 642 0.06 -24.56 24.21
N LYS A 643 -0.85 -25.18 24.96
CA LYS A 643 -1.62 -26.34 24.50
C LYS A 643 -2.88 -25.90 23.77
N GLN A 644 -3.13 -26.54 22.65
CA GLN A 644 -4.41 -26.48 21.96
C GLN A 644 -5.52 -27.05 22.87
N LYS A 645 -6.58 -26.27 23.09
CA LYS A 645 -7.81 -26.70 23.76
C LYS A 645 -8.77 -27.38 22.80
N TRP A 646 -8.93 -26.82 21.61
CA TRP A 646 -9.70 -27.41 20.52
C TRP A 646 -9.15 -26.96 19.17
N LYS A 647 -9.39 -27.78 18.14
CA LYS A 647 -9.18 -27.49 16.73
C LYS A 647 -10.53 -27.66 16.04
N ARG A 648 -10.85 -26.72 15.17
CA ARG A 648 -12.00 -26.77 14.29
C ARG A 648 -11.48 -26.65 12.86
N VAL A 649 -11.80 -27.66 12.07
CA VAL A 649 -11.70 -27.57 10.62
C VAL A 649 -13.07 -27.13 10.11
N PRO A 650 -13.15 -25.96 9.45
CA PRO A 650 -14.20 -25.62 8.49
C PRO A 650 -14.79 -26.79 7.70
N GLY A 651 -16.07 -26.70 7.35
CA GLY A 651 -16.74 -27.74 6.57
C GLY A 651 -16.48 -27.69 5.05
N SER A 652 -15.78 -26.67 4.58
CA SER A 652 -15.42 -26.39 3.19
C SER A 652 -13.97 -25.93 3.11
N ASP A 653 -13.33 -26.15 1.96
CA ASP A 653 -11.91 -25.84 1.69
C ASP A 653 -11.62 -24.33 1.61
N GLU A 654 -12.62 -23.46 1.79
CA GLU A 654 -12.54 -22.01 1.51
C GLU A 654 -13.22 -21.14 2.61
N ILE A 655 -13.10 -21.51 3.89
CA ILE A 655 -13.43 -20.53 4.96
C ILE A 655 -12.26 -19.55 5.09
N LEU A 656 -12.34 -18.43 4.40
CA LEU A 656 -11.45 -17.29 4.61
C LEU A 656 -11.86 -16.60 5.91
N THR A 657 -11.24 -16.98 7.03
CA THR A 657 -11.29 -16.12 8.21
C THR A 657 -10.25 -15.00 8.02
N ILE A 658 -10.74 -13.85 7.54
CA ILE A 658 -10.17 -12.51 7.78
C ILE A 658 -9.08 -12.07 6.79
N ASP A 659 -9.40 -11.03 6.04
CA ASP A 659 -8.44 -10.13 5.41
C ASP A 659 -7.45 -9.58 6.45
N GLU A 660 -6.16 -9.88 6.26
CA GLU A 660 -4.88 -9.36 6.80
C GLU A 660 -4.76 -8.66 8.19
N HIS A 661 -5.75 -8.67 9.06
CA HIS A 661 -5.71 -7.89 10.29
C HIS A 661 -5.27 -8.77 11.47
N ARG A 662 -3.94 -8.89 11.68
CA ARG A 662 -3.38 -9.37 12.97
C ARG A 662 -4.03 -8.57 14.09
N VAL A 663 -4.69 -9.23 15.06
CA VAL A 663 -5.04 -8.56 16.33
C VAL A 663 -3.72 -8.20 17.02
N GLU A 664 -3.21 -6.98 16.84
CA GLU A 664 -2.04 -6.51 17.56
C GLU A 664 -2.44 -6.22 19.02
N PRO A 665 -2.02 -7.06 19.99
CA PRO A 665 -2.55 -6.94 21.35
C PRO A 665 -1.95 -5.73 22.09
N VAL A 666 -0.90 -5.11 21.53
CA VAL A 666 -0.32 -3.85 21.98
C VAL A 666 -1.35 -2.72 22.01
N ARG A 667 -2.43 -2.85 21.22
CA ARG A 667 -3.39 -1.79 20.99
C ARG A 667 -4.74 -1.97 21.68
N GLN A 668 -5.02 -3.14 22.29
CA GLN A 668 -6.12 -3.34 23.25
C GLN A 668 -5.96 -4.61 24.12
N TRP A 669 -5.98 -4.47 25.46
CA TRP A 669 -7.08 -4.82 26.39
C TRP A 669 -6.56 -5.14 27.82
N VAL A 670 -7.10 -4.46 28.83
CA VAL A 670 -7.00 -4.83 30.26
C VAL A 670 -8.42 -4.92 30.82
N GLY A 671 -8.93 -6.13 31.01
CA GLY A 671 -10.21 -6.38 31.68
C GLY A 671 -10.09 -7.58 32.62
N ALA A 672 -10.31 -7.35 33.91
CA ALA A 672 -10.07 -8.33 34.97
C ALA A 672 -11.05 -9.53 35.01
N LYS A 673 -12.03 -9.61 34.08
CA LYS A 673 -13.02 -10.69 34.02
C LYS A 673 -13.38 -10.96 32.55
N GLY A 674 -13.04 -12.15 32.06
CA GLY A 674 -13.17 -12.54 30.66
C GLY A 674 -14.60 -12.40 30.09
N GLY A 675 -14.66 -12.03 28.81
CA GLY A 675 -15.88 -11.87 28.02
C GLY A 675 -16.06 -10.43 27.49
N VAL A 676 -15.74 -10.20 26.21
CA VAL A 676 -16.07 -9.00 25.42
C VAL A 676 -17.62 -8.83 25.41
N LEU A 677 -18.32 -7.70 25.69
CA LEU A 677 -18.11 -6.24 25.79
C LEU A 677 -18.95 -5.69 26.97
N PRO A 678 -18.48 -4.68 27.74
CA PRO A 678 -18.96 -3.31 27.49
C PRO A 678 -17.89 -2.22 27.68
N GLY A 679 -17.80 -1.30 26.71
CA GLY A 679 -16.87 -0.16 26.68
C GLY A 679 -16.01 -0.22 25.42
N VAL A 680 -16.44 0.45 24.36
CA VAL A 680 -15.78 0.45 23.05
C VAL A 680 -14.57 1.40 23.12
N ASP A 681 -13.53 1.03 23.86
CA ASP A 681 -12.37 1.89 24.13
C ASP A 681 -11.08 1.33 23.52
N GLY A 682 -10.58 1.94 22.44
CA GLY A 682 -9.27 1.71 21.82
C GLY A 682 -9.26 0.78 20.59
N VAL A 683 -10.42 0.45 20.00
CA VAL A 683 -10.49 -0.61 18.97
C VAL A 683 -9.94 -0.12 17.63
N LEU A 684 -8.86 -0.73 17.15
CA LEU A 684 -8.35 -0.59 15.78
C LEU A 684 -8.72 -1.75 14.87
N PHE A 685 -9.19 -2.89 15.41
CA PHE A 685 -9.39 -4.13 14.66
C PHE A 685 -10.86 -4.55 14.61
N ASP A 686 -11.22 -5.34 13.60
CA ASP A 686 -12.58 -5.84 13.47
C ASP A 686 -12.87 -6.81 14.59
N ALA A 687 -13.88 -6.50 15.41
CA ALA A 687 -14.31 -7.42 16.45
C ALA A 687 -15.02 -8.60 15.78
N LEU A 688 -14.33 -9.73 15.67
CA LEU A 688 -14.89 -10.98 15.10
C LEU A 688 -15.61 -11.82 16.15
N THR A 689 -15.69 -11.30 17.37
CA THR A 689 -16.27 -11.98 18.52
C THR A 689 -17.31 -11.14 19.23
N ALA A 690 -18.37 -11.79 19.70
CA ALA A 690 -19.35 -11.21 20.60
C ALA A 690 -19.71 -12.19 21.70
N GLY A 691 -19.53 -11.80 22.97
CA GLY A 691 -20.07 -12.57 24.10
C GLY A 691 -19.59 -14.02 24.21
N GLY A 692 -18.37 -14.33 23.74
CA GLY A 692 -17.82 -15.70 23.72
C GLY A 692 -18.15 -16.51 22.47
N GLU A 693 -18.60 -15.85 21.40
CA GLU A 693 -18.86 -16.44 20.08
C GLU A 693 -17.85 -15.91 19.06
N VAL A 694 -17.48 -16.72 18.07
CA VAL A 694 -16.65 -16.37 16.91
C VAL A 694 -17.50 -16.55 15.66
N VAL A 695 -17.37 -15.68 14.67
CA VAL A 695 -18.08 -15.80 13.39
C VAL A 695 -17.11 -16.25 12.30
N GLU A 696 -17.49 -17.30 11.58
CA GLU A 696 -16.86 -17.75 10.34
C GLU A 696 -17.75 -17.29 9.16
N LEU A 697 -17.15 -16.72 8.11
CA LEU A 697 -17.84 -16.25 6.90
C LEU A 697 -17.29 -17.01 5.69
N GLU A 698 -18.20 -17.55 4.88
CA GLU A 698 -17.97 -18.16 3.57
C GLU A 698 -18.57 -17.22 2.51
N ALA A 699 -17.84 -16.15 2.19
CA ALA A 699 -18.40 -15.05 1.40
C ALA A 699 -18.81 -15.49 -0.01
N ASP A 700 -18.03 -16.33 -0.69
CA ASP A 700 -18.31 -16.80 -2.05
C ASP A 700 -19.58 -17.67 -2.12
N GLU A 701 -19.85 -18.45 -1.08
CA GLU A 701 -21.09 -19.22 -0.96
C GLU A 701 -22.25 -18.43 -0.33
N GLY A 702 -21.96 -17.25 0.23
CA GLY A 702 -22.91 -16.44 0.99
C GLY A 702 -23.42 -17.17 2.23
N ARG A 703 -22.52 -17.87 2.95
CA ARG A 703 -22.82 -18.66 4.15
C ARG A 703 -21.97 -18.22 5.33
N GLY A 704 -22.36 -18.62 6.53
CA GLY A 704 -21.56 -18.39 7.72
C GLY A 704 -21.88 -19.38 8.83
N ALA A 705 -21.04 -19.35 9.85
CA ALA A 705 -21.20 -20.10 11.09
C ALA A 705 -20.94 -19.22 12.31
N VAL A 706 -21.80 -19.34 13.32
CA VAL A 706 -21.50 -18.85 14.67
C VAL A 706 -20.93 -20.01 15.46
N VAL A 707 -19.71 -19.84 15.93
CA VAL A 707 -18.96 -20.85 16.68
C VAL A 707 -18.93 -20.44 18.15
N ASP A 708 -19.25 -21.40 19.02
CA ASP A 708 -19.02 -21.24 20.45
C ASP A 708 -17.51 -21.23 20.71
N ALA A 709 -16.95 -20.09 21.11
CA ALA A 709 -15.51 -19.95 21.26
C ALA A 709 -14.98 -20.80 22.43
N ALA A 710 -15.84 -21.19 23.37
CA ALA A 710 -15.44 -22.06 24.46
C ALA A 710 -15.14 -23.49 23.98
N THR A 711 -15.99 -24.02 23.09
CA THR A 711 -15.99 -25.43 22.69
C THR A 711 -15.53 -25.69 21.25
N GLY A 712 -15.46 -24.65 20.41
CA GLY A 712 -15.20 -24.77 18.98
C GLY A 712 -16.35 -25.41 18.20
N ARG A 713 -17.55 -25.54 18.81
CA ARG A 713 -18.70 -26.17 18.15
C ARG A 713 -19.57 -25.11 17.47
N PRO A 714 -20.10 -25.40 16.27
CA PRO A 714 -21.06 -24.50 15.63
C PRO A 714 -22.34 -24.43 16.48
N LYS A 715 -22.76 -23.22 16.82
CA LYS A 715 -24.05 -22.90 17.43
C LYS A 715 -25.14 -22.74 16.38
N SER A 716 -24.81 -22.11 15.26
CA SER A 716 -25.69 -21.99 14.11
C SER A 716 -24.89 -21.83 12.83
N THR A 717 -25.43 -22.36 11.74
CA THR A 717 -24.96 -22.11 10.38
C THR A 717 -26.14 -21.60 9.56
N GLY A 718 -25.87 -20.82 8.52
CA GLY A 718 -26.95 -20.28 7.69
C GLY A 718 -26.43 -19.45 6.53
N ALA A 719 -27.36 -18.92 5.75
CA ALA A 719 -27.04 -17.96 4.71
C ALA A 719 -26.62 -16.63 5.35
N LEU A 720 -25.44 -16.16 4.98
CA LEU A 720 -24.87 -14.89 5.38
C LEU A 720 -24.27 -14.27 4.12
N PRO A 721 -25.08 -13.63 3.26
CA PRO A 721 -24.64 -13.12 1.97
C PRO A 721 -23.97 -11.76 2.17
N LEU A 722 -22.82 -11.78 2.85
CA LEU A 722 -21.93 -10.66 3.05
C LEU A 722 -20.63 -10.88 2.27
N ARG A 723 -20.07 -9.79 1.76
CA ARG A 723 -18.73 -9.75 1.18
C ARG A 723 -17.70 -10.15 2.23
N ASN A 724 -16.60 -10.74 1.79
CA ASN A 724 -15.53 -11.12 2.71
C ASN A 724 -14.82 -9.88 3.27
N GLU A 725 -14.90 -8.79 2.54
CA GLU A 725 -14.34 -7.50 2.87
C GLU A 725 -15.34 -6.68 3.70
N TYR A 726 -14.82 -5.94 4.68
CA TYR A 726 -15.54 -4.88 5.41
C TYR A 726 -16.77 -5.36 6.21
N TRP A 727 -16.53 -6.21 7.21
CA TRP A 727 -17.57 -6.63 8.16
C TRP A 727 -17.05 -6.70 9.60
N THR A 728 -17.98 -6.66 10.55
CA THR A 728 -17.67 -6.72 11.99
C THR A 728 -18.78 -7.41 12.76
N VAL A 729 -18.47 -7.93 13.95
CA VAL A 729 -19.45 -8.51 14.88
C VAL A 729 -19.64 -7.54 16.04
N PHE A 730 -20.87 -7.05 16.20
CA PHE A 730 -21.18 -6.08 17.25
C PHE A 730 -22.63 -6.19 17.72
N ALA A 731 -22.82 -6.07 19.04
CA ALA A 731 -24.14 -6.06 19.68
C ALA A 731 -25.06 -7.22 19.26
N GLY A 732 -24.49 -8.42 19.06
CA GLY A 732 -25.23 -9.63 18.68
C GLY A 732 -25.57 -9.71 17.19
N LEU A 733 -24.99 -8.85 16.36
CA LEU A 733 -25.12 -8.87 14.90
C LEU A 733 -23.77 -9.09 14.22
N VAL A 734 -23.81 -9.69 13.03
CA VAL A 734 -22.79 -9.51 12.00
C VAL A 734 -23.23 -8.35 11.12
N VAL A 735 -22.39 -7.34 10.96
CA VAL A 735 -22.68 -6.15 10.16
C VAL A 735 -21.63 -6.03 9.07
N GLY A 736 -22.06 -5.92 7.82
CA GLY A 736 -21.16 -5.81 6.66
C GLY A 736 -21.88 -5.46 5.37
N VAL A 737 -21.17 -5.52 4.25
CA VAL A 737 -21.71 -5.23 2.92
C VAL A 737 -22.28 -6.50 2.29
N GLN A 738 -23.50 -6.46 1.74
CA GLN A 738 -24.08 -7.62 1.06
C GLN A 738 -23.33 -7.97 -0.23
N ASN A 739 -23.27 -9.26 -0.57
CA ASN A 739 -22.80 -9.74 -1.87
C ASN A 739 -23.63 -9.10 -3.01
N GLU A 740 -22.97 -8.73 -4.10
CA GLU A 740 -23.68 -8.24 -5.28
C GLU A 740 -24.53 -9.37 -5.87
N ALA A 741 -25.85 -9.15 -5.95
CA ALA A 741 -26.64 -9.85 -6.95
C ALA A 741 -26.39 -9.14 -8.29
N VAL A 742 -25.82 -9.86 -9.26
CA VAL A 742 -25.59 -9.42 -10.65
C VAL A 742 -26.74 -8.49 -11.10
N GLY A 743 -26.45 -7.20 -11.25
CA GLY A 743 -27.41 -6.20 -11.76
C GLY A 743 -27.94 -5.14 -10.78
N LYS A 744 -27.35 -4.95 -9.59
CA LYS A 744 -27.62 -3.77 -8.74
C LYS A 744 -26.34 -2.97 -8.48
N ALA A 745 -26.25 -1.79 -9.10
CA ALA A 745 -25.10 -0.87 -9.03
C ALA A 745 -25.01 -0.07 -7.70
N ARG A 746 -25.20 -0.73 -6.54
CA ARG A 746 -25.06 -0.06 -5.23
C ARG A 746 -24.77 -1.05 -4.11
N ASP A 747 -23.84 -0.67 -3.23
CA ASP A 747 -23.57 -1.38 -1.98
C ASP A 747 -24.78 -1.36 -1.05
N VAL A 748 -24.95 -2.44 -0.27
CA VAL A 748 -26.01 -2.55 0.74
C VAL A 748 -25.38 -2.94 2.07
N LEU A 749 -25.33 -2.01 3.02
CA LEU A 749 -24.90 -2.30 4.38
C LEU A 749 -26.02 -3.05 5.11
N ALA A 750 -25.73 -4.22 5.67
CA ALA A 750 -26.73 -5.05 6.32
C ALA A 750 -26.24 -5.60 7.65
N GLY A 751 -27.19 -5.74 8.59
CA GLY A 751 -26.98 -6.41 9.86
C GLY A 751 -27.76 -7.71 9.92
N TYR A 752 -27.09 -8.80 10.27
CA TYR A 752 -27.65 -10.15 10.43
C TYR A 752 -27.51 -10.57 11.89
N ARG A 753 -28.57 -11.13 12.48
CA ARG A 753 -28.52 -11.63 13.87
C ARG A 753 -27.58 -12.82 13.94
N LEU A 754 -26.75 -12.89 14.98
CA LEU A 754 -25.87 -14.06 15.19
C LEU A 754 -26.65 -15.38 15.18
N PRO A 755 -27.76 -15.53 15.93
CA PRO A 755 -28.57 -16.74 15.83
C PRO A 755 -29.21 -16.88 14.45
N GLY A 756 -28.74 -17.88 13.69
CA GLY A 756 -29.33 -18.29 12.40
C GLY A 756 -29.20 -17.28 11.27
N PHE A 757 -28.39 -16.22 11.42
CA PHE A 757 -28.13 -15.20 10.39
C PHE A 757 -29.40 -14.59 9.78
N GLY A 758 -30.46 -14.42 10.59
CA GLY A 758 -31.66 -13.74 10.14
C GLY A 758 -31.40 -12.25 9.93
N LEU A 759 -31.72 -11.72 8.74
CA LEU A 759 -31.60 -10.29 8.43
C LEU A 759 -32.31 -9.45 9.51
N ALA A 760 -31.56 -8.57 10.16
CA ALA A 760 -32.08 -7.62 11.14
C ALA A 760 -32.50 -6.33 10.43
N TRP A 761 -31.65 -5.83 9.54
CA TRP A 761 -31.88 -4.61 8.77
C TRP A 761 -30.94 -4.57 7.55
N SER A 762 -31.31 -3.77 6.56
CA SER A 762 -30.51 -3.52 5.35
C SER A 762 -30.68 -2.05 4.94
N VAL A 763 -29.57 -1.40 4.63
CA VAL A 763 -29.48 0.00 4.23
C VAL A 763 -28.79 0.08 2.87
N PRO A 764 -29.55 0.23 1.77
CA PRO A 764 -28.96 0.42 0.45
C PRO A 764 -28.29 1.80 0.39
N LEU A 765 -27.03 1.84 -0.03
CA LEU A 765 -26.33 3.09 -0.28
C LEU A 765 -26.80 3.74 -1.60
N PRO A 766 -26.63 5.06 -1.75
CA PRO A 766 -26.74 5.72 -3.06
C PRO A 766 -25.84 5.07 -4.11
N ALA A 767 -26.18 5.18 -5.39
CA ALA A 767 -25.31 4.72 -6.48
C ALA A 767 -24.00 5.53 -6.50
N GLY A 768 -22.88 4.88 -6.87
CA GLY A 768 -21.55 5.50 -6.86
C GLY A 768 -20.94 5.67 -5.46
N GLN A 769 -21.47 4.96 -4.46
CA GLN A 769 -20.89 4.92 -3.12
C GLN A 769 -20.47 3.50 -2.77
N THR A 770 -19.23 3.35 -2.32
CA THR A 770 -18.63 2.09 -1.89
C THR A 770 -18.33 2.14 -0.40
N VAL A 771 -18.47 1.01 0.28
CA VAL A 771 -18.04 0.90 1.68
C VAL A 771 -16.60 0.41 1.71
N GLU A 772 -15.74 1.19 2.36
CA GLU A 772 -14.30 0.90 2.48
C GLU A 772 -13.92 0.33 3.85
N ARG A 773 -14.82 0.45 4.84
CA ARG A 773 -14.56 -0.02 6.23
C ARG A 773 -15.83 -0.09 7.04
N VAL A 774 -15.96 -1.08 7.92
CA VAL A 774 -17.10 -1.21 8.85
C VAL A 774 -16.59 -1.59 10.24
N LYS A 775 -16.77 -0.71 11.24
CA LYS A 775 -16.33 -0.98 12.63
C LYS A 775 -17.32 -0.44 13.66
N PRO A 776 -17.37 -1.03 14.88
CA PRO A 776 -18.05 -0.39 16.00
C PRO A 776 -17.51 1.03 16.21
N CYS A 777 -18.38 1.97 16.55
CA CYS A 777 -18.00 3.37 16.81
C CYS A 777 -18.76 4.03 17.97
N GLY A 778 -19.53 3.24 18.71
CA GLY A 778 -20.24 3.71 19.89
C GLY A 778 -20.99 2.57 20.56
N GLN A 779 -21.67 2.86 21.67
CA GLN A 779 -22.32 1.84 22.51
C GLN A 779 -23.31 0.92 21.74
N PHE A 780 -24.01 1.47 20.75
CA PHE A 780 -24.93 0.74 19.87
C PHE A 780 -24.78 1.18 18.41
N LEU A 781 -23.59 1.66 18.03
CA LEU A 781 -23.33 2.23 16.73
C LEU A 781 -22.24 1.43 16.02
N VAL A 782 -22.49 1.12 14.74
CA VAL A 782 -21.48 0.68 13.79
C VAL A 782 -21.32 1.79 12.77
N CYS A 783 -20.08 2.15 12.47
CA CYS A 783 -19.73 3.14 11.49
C CYS A 783 -19.23 2.46 10.23
N ALA A 784 -19.70 2.94 9.08
CA ALA A 784 -19.18 2.60 7.77
C ALA A 784 -18.43 3.80 7.19
N ALA A 785 -17.18 3.60 6.77
CA ALA A 785 -16.50 4.53 5.89
C ALA A 785 -17.09 4.33 4.49
N ILE A 786 -17.56 5.41 3.90
CA ILE A 786 -18.16 5.43 2.58
C ILE A 786 -17.31 6.32 1.70
N ASP A 787 -16.74 5.73 0.65
CA ASP A 787 -16.15 6.50 -0.43
C ASP A 787 -17.22 6.91 -1.46
N ALA A 788 -17.04 8.09 -2.02
CA ALA A 788 -17.98 8.69 -2.96
C ALA A 788 -17.28 9.72 -3.84
N ASP A 789 -17.62 9.75 -5.14
CA ASP A 789 -17.02 10.59 -6.20
C ASP A 789 -16.74 12.07 -5.85
N ALA A 790 -17.46 12.64 -4.88
CA ALA A 790 -17.35 14.05 -4.48
C ALA A 790 -16.82 14.27 -3.05
N GLN A 791 -17.05 13.34 -2.11
CA GLN A 791 -16.67 13.51 -0.70
C GLN A 791 -16.84 12.20 0.09
N SER A 792 -15.74 11.63 0.57
CA SER A 792 -15.75 10.49 1.50
C SER A 792 -16.33 10.89 2.86
N ARG A 793 -17.02 9.96 3.51
CA ARG A 793 -17.76 10.22 4.76
C ARG A 793 -17.83 9.00 5.65
N VAL A 794 -18.04 9.22 6.94
CA VAL A 794 -18.40 8.16 7.89
C VAL A 794 -19.89 8.24 8.20
N VAL A 795 -20.59 7.12 8.10
CA VAL A 795 -22.00 6.99 8.46
C VAL A 795 -22.14 6.04 9.64
N ALA A 796 -22.71 6.53 10.74
CA ALA A 796 -23.03 5.72 11.89
C ALA A 796 -24.46 5.17 11.78
N VAL A 797 -24.60 3.87 12.00
CA VAL A 797 -25.87 3.16 11.97
C VAL A 797 -26.16 2.60 13.35
N ASP A 798 -27.37 2.86 13.85
CA ASP A 798 -27.86 2.23 15.08
C ASP A 798 -28.17 0.77 14.81
N VAL A 799 -27.36 -0.13 15.37
CA VAL A 799 -27.44 -1.57 15.13
C VAL A 799 -28.78 -2.18 15.54
N ARG A 800 -29.55 -1.53 16.42
CA ARG A 800 -30.86 -2.04 16.87
C ARG A 800 -31.96 -1.76 15.85
N THR A 801 -31.79 -0.71 15.03
CA THR A 801 -32.84 -0.22 14.13
C THR A 801 -32.45 -0.22 12.66
N GLY A 802 -31.16 -0.28 12.34
CA GLY A 802 -30.63 -0.09 10.99
C GLY A 802 -30.79 1.32 10.46
N LYS A 803 -31.08 2.31 11.33
CA LYS A 803 -31.24 3.71 10.93
C LYS A 803 -29.92 4.44 11.06
N GLU A 804 -29.65 5.35 10.12
CA GLU A 804 -28.59 6.35 10.24
C GLU A 804 -28.81 7.13 11.55
N ALA A 805 -27.82 7.07 12.45
CA ALA A 805 -27.79 7.85 13.68
C ALA A 805 -27.20 9.23 13.40
N TRP A 806 -26.11 9.27 12.64
CA TRP A 806 -25.43 10.48 12.19
C TRP A 806 -24.49 10.16 11.03
N LYS A 807 -24.01 11.22 10.36
CA LYS A 807 -22.95 11.16 9.36
C LYS A 807 -21.98 12.31 9.54
N ALA A 808 -20.70 12.06 9.27
CA ALA A 808 -19.63 13.05 9.35
C ALA A 808 -18.80 13.01 8.05
N ALA A 809 -18.44 14.18 7.54
CA ALA A 809 -17.49 14.28 6.45
C ALA A 809 -16.07 13.91 6.93
N VAL A 810 -15.27 13.34 6.04
CA VAL A 810 -13.83 13.14 6.27
C VAL A 810 -13.08 14.03 5.28
N GLU A 811 -12.11 14.79 5.77
CA GLU A 811 -11.24 15.61 4.92
C GLU A 811 -10.17 14.70 4.32
N SER A 812 -10.47 14.14 3.14
CA SER A 812 -9.52 13.52 2.19
C SER A 812 -8.63 12.35 2.66
N GLY A 813 -9.05 11.11 2.38
CA GLY A 813 -8.14 9.99 2.27
C GLY A 813 -8.87 8.68 2.00
N ASP A 814 -8.32 7.87 1.09
CA ASP A 814 -8.79 6.51 0.74
C ASP A 814 -8.70 5.52 1.93
N ASP A 815 -8.45 6.00 3.16
CA ASP A 815 -8.03 5.22 4.32
C ASP A 815 -8.54 5.80 5.66
N ALA A 816 -9.85 6.01 5.82
CA ALA A 816 -10.40 6.54 7.08
C ALA A 816 -10.10 5.65 8.31
N GLY A 817 -9.32 6.13 9.28
CA GLY A 817 -8.99 5.45 10.53
C GLY A 817 -9.72 6.03 11.72
N TRP A 818 -10.12 5.18 12.68
CA TRP A 818 -10.69 5.69 13.93
C TRP A 818 -10.40 4.87 15.17
N TYR A 819 -10.30 5.58 16.30
CA TYR A 819 -10.31 5.01 17.65
C TYR A 819 -11.62 5.36 18.34
N VAL A 820 -12.26 4.35 18.92
CA VAL A 820 -13.45 4.56 19.75
C VAL A 820 -13.04 4.71 21.20
N THR A 821 -13.67 5.60 21.95
CA THR A 821 -13.52 5.70 23.41
C THR A 821 -14.87 5.95 24.07
N ALA A 822 -14.95 5.76 25.39
CA ALA A 822 -16.11 6.11 26.19
C ALA A 822 -16.45 7.60 26.11
N ALA A 823 -15.46 8.44 25.78
CA ALA A 823 -15.59 9.89 25.68
C ALA A 823 -15.87 10.41 24.26
N GLY A 824 -15.75 9.57 23.23
CA GLY A 824 -15.92 9.98 21.82
C GLY A 824 -15.11 9.14 20.84
N LEU A 825 -15.21 9.50 19.56
CA LEU A 825 -14.56 8.85 18.43
C LEU A 825 -13.43 9.75 17.92
N VAL A 826 -12.20 9.27 17.89
CA VAL A 826 -11.09 9.95 17.20
C VAL A 826 -11.11 9.46 15.76
N LEU A 827 -11.38 10.35 14.80
CA LEU A 827 -11.51 10.03 13.38
C LEU A 827 -10.56 10.89 12.55
N GLY A 828 -9.86 10.30 11.59
CA GLY A 828 -9.00 11.02 10.65
C GLY A 828 -8.39 10.05 9.63
N ASP A 829 -7.31 10.48 8.99
CA ASP A 829 -6.63 9.67 7.98
C ASP A 829 -5.76 8.60 8.65
N ALA A 830 -5.96 7.34 8.27
CA ALA A 830 -5.14 6.24 8.73
C ALA A 830 -3.83 6.23 7.94
N THR A 831 -2.71 6.45 8.63
CA THR A 831 -1.39 6.20 8.06
C THR A 831 -0.67 5.20 8.95
N PHE A 832 -0.43 3.99 8.43
CA PHE A 832 0.49 3.01 9.02
C PHE A 832 0.35 2.89 10.56
N ALA A 833 -0.90 2.72 11.01
CA ALA A 833 -1.29 2.57 12.40
C ALA A 833 -1.34 3.86 13.27
N ALA A 834 -1.41 5.04 12.68
CA ALA A 834 -1.73 6.30 13.36
C ALA A 834 -2.92 6.99 12.71
N VAL A 835 -3.59 7.88 13.46
CA VAL A 835 -4.63 8.77 12.92
C VAL A 835 -4.06 10.19 12.83
N THR A 836 -4.02 10.75 11.62
CA THR A 836 -3.59 12.12 11.30
C THR A 836 -4.76 12.97 10.83
N GLU A 837 -4.59 14.30 10.82
CA GLU A 837 -5.48 15.24 10.10
C GLU A 837 -6.98 15.02 10.34
N GLY A 838 -7.31 14.77 11.61
CA GLY A 838 -8.63 14.32 12.01
C GLY A 838 -9.35 15.25 12.99
N SER A 839 -10.44 14.74 13.54
CA SER A 839 -11.19 15.38 14.62
C SER A 839 -11.66 14.36 15.65
N VAL A 840 -11.89 14.86 16.87
CA VAL A 840 -12.61 14.10 17.88
C VAL A 840 -14.10 14.38 17.69
N LEU A 841 -14.86 13.34 17.37
CA LEU A 841 -16.30 13.37 17.26
C LEU A 841 -16.96 12.93 18.58
N GLY A 842 -18.07 13.58 18.92
CA GLY A 842 -18.94 13.14 20.00
C GLY A 842 -19.73 11.89 19.59
N ALA A 843 -20.43 11.30 20.56
CA ALA A 843 -21.33 10.17 20.29
C ALA A 843 -22.48 10.51 19.31
N ASP A 844 -22.78 11.80 19.12
CA ASP A 844 -23.73 12.32 18.14
C ASP A 844 -23.12 12.62 16.76
N GLY A 845 -21.85 12.25 16.55
CA GLY A 845 -21.13 12.44 15.29
C GLY A 845 -20.66 13.87 15.04
N LYS A 846 -20.93 14.81 15.95
CA LYS A 846 -20.48 16.19 15.78
C LYS A 846 -19.03 16.32 16.18
N ALA A 847 -18.26 17.06 15.38
CA ALA A 847 -16.91 17.45 15.73
C ALA A 847 -16.94 18.23 17.05
N LEU A 848 -16.33 17.64 18.09
CA LEU A 848 -16.07 18.33 19.35
C LEU A 848 -14.89 19.27 19.17
N ARG A 849 -13.84 18.81 18.46
CA ARG A 849 -12.63 19.59 18.16
C ARG A 849 -11.78 18.91 17.08
N PRO A 850 -10.95 19.67 16.34
CA PRO A 850 -9.93 19.10 15.48
C PRO A 850 -8.80 18.45 16.29
N LEU A 851 -8.08 17.52 15.68
CA LEU A 851 -6.78 17.07 16.17
C LEU A 851 -5.75 18.20 16.02
N PRO A 852 -4.72 18.24 16.87
CA PRO A 852 -3.66 19.22 16.74
C PRO A 852 -2.93 19.09 15.40
N GLU A 853 -2.73 20.21 14.71
CA GLU A 853 -2.04 20.25 13.41
C GLU A 853 -0.61 19.69 13.54
N GLY A 854 -0.23 18.81 12.61
CA GLY A 854 1.09 18.15 12.61
C GLY A 854 1.28 17.08 13.70
N ALA A 855 0.23 16.72 14.45
CA ALA A 855 0.25 15.63 15.41
C ALA A 855 -0.41 14.37 14.83
N SER A 856 0.14 13.21 15.21
CA SER A 856 -0.44 11.89 14.94
C SER A 856 -0.86 11.24 16.25
N VAL A 857 -2.07 10.65 16.27
CA VAL A 857 -2.55 9.85 17.39
C VAL A 857 -2.04 8.43 17.23
N GLU A 858 -1.14 8.03 18.14
CA GLU A 858 -0.41 6.75 18.06
C GLU A 858 -1.06 5.66 18.94
N ALA A 859 -1.71 6.06 20.04
CA ALA A 859 -2.40 5.14 20.94
C ALA A 859 -3.54 5.83 21.69
N VAL A 860 -4.56 5.06 22.07
CA VAL A 860 -5.72 5.57 22.83
C VAL A 860 -6.07 4.58 23.94
N HIS A 861 -6.27 5.07 25.16
CA HIS A 861 -6.63 4.24 26.32
C HIS A 861 -7.41 5.04 27.37
N GLY A 862 -8.54 4.49 27.84
CA GLY A 862 -9.28 5.04 28.99
C GLY A 862 -9.68 6.51 28.84
N GLY A 863 -10.09 6.92 27.63
CA GLY A 863 -10.46 8.31 27.32
C GLY A 863 -9.27 9.26 27.11
N ARG A 864 -8.04 8.76 27.04
CA ARG A 864 -6.83 9.52 26.70
C ARG A 864 -6.25 9.08 25.37
N MET A 865 -5.60 10.00 24.68
CA MET A 865 -4.84 9.74 23.48
C MET A 865 -3.38 10.15 23.68
N ALA A 866 -2.46 9.29 23.27
CA ALA A 866 -1.04 9.60 23.15
C ALA A 866 -0.77 10.09 21.74
N LEU A 867 -0.17 11.27 21.66
CA LEU A 867 0.16 11.92 20.40
C LEU A 867 1.67 12.02 20.26
N ARG A 868 2.15 11.85 19.04
CA ARG A 868 3.46 12.34 18.63
C ARG A 868 3.29 13.57 17.76
N ALA A 869 4.19 14.52 17.91
CA ALA A 869 4.30 15.67 17.01
C ALA A 869 5.77 15.99 16.85
N ALA A 870 6.16 16.47 15.68
CA ALA A 870 7.49 17.01 15.52
C ALA A 870 7.50 18.51 15.82
N GLY A 871 8.54 18.96 16.50
CA GLY A 871 8.80 20.35 16.83
C GLY A 871 10.17 20.79 16.32
N LEU A 872 10.46 22.09 16.42
CA LEU A 872 11.76 22.63 16.06
C LEU A 872 12.58 23.05 17.27
N LYS A 873 13.87 22.76 17.18
CA LYS A 873 14.91 23.24 18.08
C LYS A 873 16.00 23.92 17.26
N GLY A 874 15.79 25.20 16.96
CA GLY A 874 16.61 25.90 15.96
C GLY A 874 16.28 25.42 14.54
N THR A 875 17.28 24.91 13.82
CA THR A 875 17.09 24.27 12.50
C THR A 875 16.75 22.79 12.60
N ASP A 876 16.98 22.15 13.75
CA ASP A 876 16.86 20.71 13.89
C ASP A 876 15.42 20.31 14.25
N VAL A 877 14.98 19.19 13.69
CA VAL A 877 13.69 18.58 14.05
C VAL A 877 13.86 17.83 15.36
N ALA A 878 12.96 18.06 16.30
CA ALA A 878 12.90 17.37 17.58
C ALA A 878 11.50 16.79 17.75
N TRP A 879 11.39 15.47 17.77
CA TRP A 879 10.14 14.77 18.01
C TRP A 879 9.75 14.87 19.47
N GLN A 880 8.46 15.06 19.69
CA GLN A 880 7.85 15.22 20.99
C GLN A 880 6.65 14.29 21.12
N VAL A 881 6.38 13.90 22.36
CA VAL A 881 5.18 13.14 22.71
C VAL A 881 4.40 13.85 23.80
N TYR A 882 3.08 13.72 23.77
CA TYR A 882 2.20 14.22 24.81
C TYR A 882 0.94 13.39 24.93
N VAL A 883 0.24 13.52 26.05
CA VAL A 883 -1.06 12.88 26.27
C VAL A 883 -2.13 13.94 26.34
N ALA A 884 -3.24 13.73 25.65
CA ALA A 884 -4.41 14.59 25.71
C ALA A 884 -5.66 13.81 26.09
N GLU A 885 -6.54 14.46 26.85
CA GLU A 885 -7.85 13.93 27.19
C GLU A 885 -8.77 13.99 25.96
N VAL A 886 -9.49 12.91 25.67
CA VAL A 886 -10.42 12.80 24.53
C VAL A 886 -11.69 13.63 24.80
N ALA A 887 -12.09 13.86 26.04
CA ALA A 887 -13.29 14.64 26.33
C ALA A 887 -13.12 16.15 26.08
N ASP A 888 -12.09 16.78 26.66
CA ASP A 888 -11.94 18.24 26.66
C ASP A 888 -10.68 18.75 25.95
N GLY A 889 -9.82 17.85 25.48
CA GLY A 889 -8.61 18.22 24.73
C GLY A 889 -7.50 18.80 25.59
N LYS A 890 -7.65 18.84 26.91
CA LYS A 890 -6.55 19.26 27.79
C LYS A 890 -5.39 18.29 27.61
N ALA A 891 -4.21 18.85 27.37
CA ALA A 891 -3.00 18.09 27.12
C ALA A 891 -2.01 18.27 28.28
N THR A 892 -1.13 17.28 28.44
CA THR A 892 0.09 17.44 29.20
C THR A 892 1.08 18.32 28.44
N LYS A 893 2.07 18.88 29.13
CA LYS A 893 3.26 19.42 28.45
C LYS A 893 3.91 18.34 27.58
N ALA A 894 4.38 18.73 26.41
CA ALA A 894 5.08 17.84 25.49
C ALA A 894 6.49 17.52 26.01
N VAL A 895 6.91 16.28 25.81
CA VAL A 895 8.23 15.77 26.19
C VAL A 895 9.02 15.47 24.91
N GLU A 896 10.21 16.06 24.78
CA GLU A 896 11.14 15.79 23.68
C GLU A 896 11.71 14.37 23.81
N VAL A 897 11.65 13.59 22.73
CA VAL A 897 12.06 12.17 22.68
C VAL A 897 13.26 11.91 21.77
N GLY A 898 13.63 12.85 20.90
CA GLY A 898 14.80 12.74 20.04
C GLY A 898 14.67 13.44 18.68
N ALA A 899 15.69 13.28 17.82
CA ALA A 899 15.70 13.85 16.47
C ALA A 899 14.94 13.00 15.44
N ASP A 900 14.80 11.70 15.72
CA ASP A 900 14.03 10.75 14.92
C ASP A 900 12.64 10.52 15.51
N PRO A 901 11.64 10.16 14.69
CA PRO A 901 10.34 9.78 15.20
C PRO A 901 10.47 8.55 16.11
N PRO A 902 9.70 8.50 17.21
CA PRO A 902 9.65 7.31 18.04
C PRO A 902 9.11 6.12 17.23
N GLU A 903 9.65 4.93 17.48
CA GLU A 903 9.27 3.69 16.80
C GLU A 903 7.95 3.15 17.34
N GLN A 904 7.69 3.33 18.64
CA GLN A 904 6.49 2.82 19.29
C GLN A 904 6.05 3.70 20.46
N LEU A 905 4.73 3.96 20.55
CA LEU A 905 4.08 4.55 21.73
C LEU A 905 3.04 3.57 22.27
N VAL A 906 3.09 3.29 23.57
CA VAL A 906 2.09 2.44 24.24
C VAL A 906 1.54 3.18 25.44
N LEU A 907 0.21 3.38 25.45
CA LEU A 907 -0.51 4.07 26.52
C LEU A 907 -1.39 3.07 27.27
N ALA A 908 -1.20 2.95 28.58
CA ALA A 908 -2.09 2.21 29.46
C ALA A 908 -2.23 2.90 30.83
N GLY A 909 -3.46 3.17 31.24
CA GLY A 909 -3.77 3.96 32.44
C GLY A 909 -3.10 5.33 32.44
N ASP A 910 -2.18 5.53 33.38
CA ASP A 910 -1.38 6.74 33.55
C ASP A 910 0.07 6.59 33.05
N VAL A 911 0.39 5.49 32.38
CA VAL A 911 1.74 5.16 31.89
C VAL A 911 1.78 5.27 30.36
N LEU A 912 2.75 6.05 29.86
CA LEU A 912 3.12 6.13 28.46
C LEU A 912 4.54 5.59 28.31
N ALA A 913 4.68 4.47 27.59
CA ALA A 913 5.97 3.93 27.19
C ALA A 913 6.32 4.40 25.77
N VAL A 914 7.55 4.87 25.58
CA VAL A 914 8.05 5.34 24.29
C VAL A 914 9.32 4.56 23.95
N LEU A 915 9.34 3.90 22.80
CA LEU A 915 10.54 3.31 22.21
C LEU A 915 11.06 4.26 21.12
N THR A 916 12.29 4.73 21.26
CA THR A 916 12.93 5.62 20.28
C THR A 916 13.79 4.82 19.30
N LYS A 917 14.04 5.39 18.11
CA LYS A 917 14.97 4.82 17.11
C LYS A 917 16.40 4.69 17.63
N ALA A 918 16.78 5.52 18.61
CA ALA A 918 18.06 5.42 19.31
C ALA A 918 18.12 4.23 20.30
N ARG A 919 17.10 3.36 20.31
CA ARG A 919 16.95 2.22 21.22
C ARG A 919 16.92 2.64 22.70
N THR A 920 16.24 3.75 22.96
CA THR A 920 15.95 4.21 24.31
C THR A 920 14.48 3.96 24.62
N VAL A 921 14.20 3.38 25.78
CA VAL A 921 12.84 3.28 26.31
C VAL A 921 12.64 4.36 27.37
N MET A 922 11.67 5.22 27.13
CA MET A 922 11.24 6.24 28.09
C MET A 922 9.92 5.83 28.73
N VAL A 923 9.89 5.82 30.06
CA VAL A 923 8.68 5.56 30.84
C VAL A 923 8.19 6.89 31.41
N LEU A 924 7.06 7.36 30.90
CA LEU A 924 6.46 8.63 31.26
C LEU A 924 5.17 8.39 32.05
N ARG A 925 4.92 9.18 33.09
CA ARG A 925 3.68 9.14 33.87
C ARG A 925 2.87 10.42 33.73
N VAL A 926 1.58 10.25 33.46
CA VAL A 926 0.60 11.34 33.42
C VAL A 926 0.24 11.71 34.86
N ARG A 927 0.70 12.88 35.34
CA ARG A 927 0.33 13.41 36.67
C ARG A 927 -0.71 14.51 36.53
N SER A 928 -1.88 14.41 37.16
CA SER A 928 -2.82 15.54 37.18
C SER A 928 -2.24 16.69 38.01
N VAL A 929 -2.49 17.93 37.59
CA VAL A 929 -2.24 19.09 38.46
C VAL A 929 -3.33 19.08 39.53
N ALA A 930 -2.93 18.96 40.81
CA ALA A 930 -3.85 18.93 41.95
C ALA A 930 -4.53 20.29 42.20
#